data_AF-A0A654EHB6-F1
#
_entry.id   AF-A0A654EHB6-F1
#
_cell.length_a   1.000
_cell.length_b   1.000
_cell.length_c   1.000
_cell.angle_alpha   90.00
_cell.angle_beta   90.00
_cell.angle_gamma   90.00
#
_symmetry.space_group_name_H-M   'P 1'
#
loop_
_entity.id
_entity.type
_entity.pdbx_description
1 polymer ?
#
loop_
_entity_poly.entity_id
_entity_poly.type
_entity_poly.pdbx_seq_one_letter_code
_entity_poly.pdbx_strand_id
1 'polypeptide(L)'
;MAHKVKASFQSLKTMPADYRFLGSPISDHLETNLITPPNGHLKNGVNGTASSVGGMDSVNEDSPYSVRSILNGERSSIGDGDSILPLPESNDRKWSDTNVYARKKVLQFWVQLPNGNWELGKIMSTSGEESVIVVTEGKVLKVKSETLVPANPDILDGVDDLMQLSYLNEPAVLYNLEYRYNQDMIYTKAGPVLVAVNPFKEVPLYGNRNIEAYRKRSNESPHVYAIADTAIREMIRDEVNQSIIISGESGAGKTETAKIAMQYLAALGGGSGIEYEILKTNPILEAFGNAKTLRNDNSSRFGKLIEIHFSETGKISGAQIQTFLLEKSRVVQCTEGERSYHIFYQLCAGASPTLREKLNLTSAKQYNYLKQSNCYSINGVDDAERFHAVKEALDIVHVSKEDQESVFAMLAAVLWLGNVSFTIIDNENHVEPEPDESLSTVAKLIGCNINELKLALSKRNMRVNNDTIVQKLTLSQAIDARDALAKSIYACLFDWLVEQINKSLAVGKRRTGRSISILDIYGFESFNKNSFEQFCINYANERLQQHFNRHLFKLEQEEYIQDGIDWTRVDFEDNQECLSLFEKKPLGLLSLLDEESTFPNGTDLTLANKLKQHLNDNSCFRGDRGKAFTVAHYAGEVTYETTGFLEKNRDLLHSDSIQLLSSCSCHLPQAFASSMLIYSEKPLVGPLHKAGGADSQRLSVATKFKGQLFQLMQRLGNTTPHFIRCIKPNNVQSAGLYEQGLVLQQLRCCGVLEVVRISRSGFPTRMFHHKFARRYGFLLLENIAAKDPLSVSVAILHQFNILPEMYQVGYTKLFFRTGQIGVLEDTRNRTLHGILRLQSYFRGHQARCRLKELKTGITILQSFVRGEKMRKEYTELLQRHRASAAIQSHVKRRIASQQYKATVDASAVIQSAIRGELVRRCAGDIGWLSSGGTKRNESDEVLVKASYLSDLQRRVLRTEAALREKEEENDILRQRVQQYDNRWSEYETKMKSMEEIWQKQMKSLQSSLSIAKKSLEVEDSARNSDASVNASDATDLDSGGSHYQMGHGRSRSVGVGLSVISRLAEEFGQRAQVFGDDRKFLMEVKSGQVEANLNPDRELRRLKQMFETWKKDYGGRLRETKLILSKLGSEETGGSAEKVKMNWWGRLRSTRY
;
A
#
# COMPACT_ATOMS: atom_id res chain seq x y z
N MET A 1 36.24 14.60 -49.56
CA MET A 1 35.10 15.52 -49.29
C MET A 1 34.67 15.36 -47.84
N ALA A 2 34.50 16.44 -47.09
CA ALA A 2 33.75 16.52 -45.83
C ALA A 2 33.67 18.01 -45.44
N HIS A 3 32.48 18.57 -45.16
CA HIS A 3 32.32 20.00 -44.91
C HIS A 3 32.36 20.38 -43.43
N LYS A 4 33.04 21.49 -43.11
CA LYS A 4 32.94 22.19 -41.82
C LYS A 4 31.69 23.07 -41.78
N VAL A 5 31.00 23.09 -40.64
CA VAL A 5 30.17 24.22 -40.19
C VAL A 5 30.54 24.54 -38.73
N LYS A 6 30.47 25.80 -38.34
CA LYS A 6 30.80 26.28 -36.98
C LYS A 6 29.56 26.30 -36.08
N ALA A 7 29.73 26.14 -34.78
CA ALA A 7 28.78 26.63 -33.79
C ALA A 7 29.02 28.13 -33.49
N SER A 8 27.96 28.88 -33.20
CA SER A 8 28.01 30.30 -32.84
C SER A 8 27.29 30.57 -31.51
N PHE A 9 27.83 31.51 -30.72
CA PHE A 9 27.20 32.03 -29.52
C PHE A 9 26.33 33.25 -29.85
N GLN A 10 25.09 33.33 -29.35
CA GLN A 10 24.52 34.59 -28.79
C GLN A 10 23.15 34.43 -28.11
N SER A 11 23.12 34.81 -26.81
CA SER A 11 22.12 35.69 -26.16
C SER A 11 20.65 35.24 -25.90
N LEU A 12 20.01 36.01 -25.01
CA LEU A 12 18.59 36.06 -24.58
C LEU A 12 18.18 35.00 -23.53
N LYS A 13 17.69 35.41 -22.34
CA LYS A 13 16.30 35.80 -21.94
C LYS A 13 15.29 34.65 -22.18
N THR A 14 14.41 34.26 -21.26
CA THR A 14 13.87 34.94 -20.04
C THR A 14 13.35 33.91 -19.04
N MET A 15 13.25 34.24 -17.74
CA MET A 15 12.59 33.41 -16.71
C MET A 15 11.55 34.23 -15.94
N PRO A 16 10.31 33.74 -15.72
CA PRO A 16 9.34 34.38 -14.84
C PRO A 16 9.76 34.30 -13.37
N ALA A 17 9.27 35.23 -12.56
CA ALA A 17 9.40 35.21 -11.11
C ALA A 17 8.04 34.92 -10.47
N ASP A 18 8.03 34.16 -9.37
CA ASP A 18 7.34 34.59 -8.14
C ASP A 18 7.69 33.67 -6.96
N TYR A 19 8.32 34.24 -5.93
CA TYR A 19 8.24 33.80 -4.53
C TYR A 19 8.74 34.94 -3.64
N ARG A 20 7.81 35.64 -2.99
CA ARG A 20 8.13 36.73 -2.06
C ARG A 20 8.26 36.19 -0.63
N PHE A 21 9.31 36.61 0.08
CA PHE A 21 9.29 36.72 1.53
C PHE A 21 9.85 38.10 1.90
N LEU A 22 9.11 38.85 2.71
CA LEU A 22 9.45 40.23 3.06
C LEU A 22 10.40 40.25 4.26
N GLY A 23 11.55 40.92 4.08
CA GLY A 23 12.44 41.34 5.15
C GLY A 23 12.98 42.73 4.82
N SER A 24 12.57 43.75 5.58
CA SER A 24 12.92 45.14 5.29
C SER A 24 14.41 45.44 5.63
N PRO A 25 15.13 46.19 4.78
CA PRO A 25 16.50 46.60 5.06
C PRO A 25 16.57 47.86 5.95
N ILE A 26 17.74 48.08 6.55
CA ILE A 26 18.13 49.32 7.22
C ILE A 26 18.99 50.15 6.25
N SER A 27 18.81 51.47 6.22
CA SER A 27 19.76 52.42 5.64
C SER A 27 19.63 53.78 6.32
N ASP A 28 20.73 54.28 6.87
CA ASP A 28 20.94 55.71 7.14
C ASP A 28 21.18 56.47 5.81
N HIS A 29 21.29 57.80 5.71
CA HIS A 29 21.12 58.94 6.64
C HIS A 29 20.06 59.91 5.99
N LEU A 30 19.82 61.20 6.33
CA LEU A 30 20.57 62.24 7.05
C LEU A 30 19.66 63.46 7.31
N GLU A 31 19.57 63.97 8.54
CA GLU A 31 19.45 65.42 8.84
C GLU A 31 19.73 65.72 10.32
N THR A 32 19.80 67.00 10.71
CA THR A 32 20.70 67.48 11.78
C THR A 32 20.08 68.37 12.87
N ASN A 33 20.87 68.58 13.94
CA ASN A 33 20.71 69.51 15.07
C ASN A 33 19.75 69.00 16.19
N LEU A 34 20.24 68.64 17.38
CA LEU A 34 20.98 69.40 18.42
C LEU A 34 20.07 70.29 19.28
N ILE A 35 19.87 69.89 20.55
CA ILE A 35 20.24 70.66 21.76
C ILE A 35 20.20 69.70 22.97
N THR A 36 21.10 69.90 23.94
CA THR A 36 21.30 69.06 25.14
C THR A 36 20.63 69.65 26.40
N PRO A 37 20.45 68.87 27.50
CA PRO A 37 19.61 69.23 28.65
C PRO A 37 20.34 70.12 29.69
N PRO A 38 19.68 70.44 30.83
CA PRO A 38 20.16 69.82 32.07
C PRO A 38 19.06 69.43 33.09
N ASN A 39 19.50 68.82 34.20
CA ASN A 39 18.71 68.41 35.36
C ASN A 39 18.04 69.59 36.12
N GLY A 40 16.95 69.30 36.84
CA GLY A 40 16.34 70.20 37.84
C GLY A 40 15.79 69.41 39.03
N HIS A 41 16.03 69.90 40.26
CA HIS A 41 15.73 69.22 41.53
C HIS A 41 14.68 70.01 42.35
N LEU A 42 14.00 69.32 43.28
CA LEU A 42 13.39 69.85 44.52
C LEU A 42 12.09 70.72 44.47
N LYS A 43 11.00 70.06 44.91
CA LYS A 43 10.12 70.42 46.06
C LYS A 43 8.97 71.47 45.98
N ASN A 44 7.85 71.02 46.56
CA ASN A 44 6.82 71.71 47.38
C ASN A 44 5.67 72.49 46.71
N GLY A 45 4.46 72.37 47.28
CA GLY A 45 3.24 73.14 46.96
C GLY A 45 2.08 72.28 46.40
N VAL A 46 1.53 71.28 47.11
CA VAL A 46 0.51 71.35 48.19
C VAL A 46 -0.94 71.48 47.67
N ASN A 47 -1.80 70.56 48.15
CA ASN A 47 -3.26 70.42 47.95
C ASN A 47 -3.73 70.05 46.51
N GLY A 48 -4.60 69.04 46.33
CA GLY A 48 -5.17 68.11 47.33
C GLY A 48 -6.11 67.04 46.73
N THR A 49 -6.84 66.35 47.63
CA THR A 49 -8.03 65.51 47.37
C THR A 49 -7.93 64.37 46.33
N ALA A 50 -7.22 63.29 46.67
CA ALA A 50 -7.71 61.90 46.58
C ALA A 50 -6.65 60.94 47.14
N SER A 51 -6.86 60.39 48.35
CA SER A 51 -5.88 59.54 49.02
C SER A 51 -5.92 58.09 48.53
N SER A 52 -4.80 57.59 48.01
CA SER A 52 -4.43 56.19 48.20
C SER A 52 -3.87 55.99 49.61
N VAL A 53 -3.94 54.76 50.13
CA VAL A 53 -2.94 54.08 50.98
C VAL A 53 -3.50 52.69 51.32
N GLY A 54 -2.68 51.65 51.18
CA GLY A 54 -2.96 50.35 51.78
C GLY A 54 -2.39 50.32 53.21
N GLY A 55 -3.19 49.92 54.19
CA GLY A 55 -2.78 49.77 55.58
C GLY A 55 -2.67 48.31 55.98
N MET A 56 -1.60 47.96 56.69
CA MET A 56 -1.36 46.65 57.30
C MET A 56 -2.24 46.46 58.54
N ASP A 57 -2.66 45.23 58.85
CA ASP A 57 -2.16 44.53 60.06
C ASP A 57 -2.74 43.12 60.26
N SER A 58 -1.87 42.15 60.59
CA SER A 58 -2.14 40.78 61.13
C SER A 58 -3.03 39.85 60.26
N VAL A 59 -2.65 38.61 59.92
CA VAL A 59 -2.32 37.45 60.78
C VAL A 59 -1.68 36.31 59.95
N ASN A 60 -0.69 35.62 60.56
CA ASN A 60 -0.10 34.30 60.28
C ASN A 60 0.57 33.87 58.94
N GLU A 61 1.75 33.26 59.18
CA GLU A 61 2.35 32.05 58.59
C GLU A 61 3.36 32.13 57.43
N ASP A 62 4.40 31.30 57.58
CA ASP A 62 5.75 31.49 57.03
C ASP A 62 6.14 30.44 55.97
N SER A 63 7.15 30.81 55.19
CA SER A 63 7.95 29.96 54.30
C SER A 63 9.31 29.70 55.00
N PRO A 64 10.02 28.55 54.85
CA PRO A 64 10.32 27.93 53.54
C PRO A 64 10.56 26.39 53.52
N TYR A 65 11.06 25.91 52.37
CA TYR A 65 11.53 24.54 52.08
C TYR A 65 12.42 23.89 53.16
N SER A 66 12.10 22.65 53.59
CA SER A 66 13.14 21.61 53.80
C SER A 66 12.62 20.15 53.85
N VAL A 67 13.60 19.25 53.75
CA VAL A 67 13.65 17.80 53.51
C VAL A 67 13.35 16.91 54.75
N ARG A 68 12.77 15.71 54.52
CA ARG A 68 12.76 14.46 55.35
C ARG A 68 11.98 14.36 56.70
N SER A 69 11.19 13.29 56.81
CA SER A 69 10.94 12.42 57.98
C SER A 69 10.35 11.08 57.48
N ILE A 70 10.58 9.85 58.00
CA ILE A 70 11.36 9.27 59.12
C ILE A 70 10.70 9.18 60.52
N LEU A 71 9.76 8.22 60.63
CA LEU A 71 9.49 7.27 61.75
C LEU A 71 8.95 7.75 63.12
N ASN A 72 8.30 6.77 63.78
CA ASN A 72 7.79 6.69 65.17
C ASN A 72 6.55 7.55 65.50
N GLY A 73 5.62 7.11 66.37
CA GLY A 73 5.39 5.74 66.85
C GLY A 73 5.05 5.61 68.35
N GLU A 74 3.76 5.67 68.69
CA GLU A 74 3.20 5.28 70.00
C GLU A 74 1.85 4.56 69.83
N ARG A 75 1.30 3.81 70.80
CA ARG A 75 1.76 2.58 71.49
C ARG A 75 0.73 2.24 72.58
N SER A 76 -0.25 1.39 72.26
CA SER A 76 -1.17 0.74 73.21
C SER A 76 -1.79 -0.50 72.55
N SER A 77 -2.09 -1.60 73.24
CA SER A 77 -1.60 -2.14 74.52
C SER A 77 -2.00 -3.62 74.58
N ILE A 78 -1.12 -4.47 75.13
CA ILE A 78 -1.14 -5.95 75.16
C ILE A 78 -2.53 -6.60 75.41
N GLY A 79 -2.77 -7.72 74.70
CA GLY A 79 -3.70 -8.80 75.09
C GLY A 79 -3.15 -10.13 74.57
N ASP A 80 -3.19 -11.19 75.39
CA ASP A 80 -2.40 -12.41 75.20
C ASP A 80 -3.01 -13.45 74.23
N GLY A 81 -2.18 -14.39 73.74
CA GLY A 81 -2.64 -15.58 73.01
C GLY A 81 -1.57 -16.31 72.19
N ASP A 82 -0.83 -17.23 72.83
CA ASP A 82 -0.02 -18.24 72.12
C ASP A 82 -0.92 -19.26 71.38
N SER A 83 -0.53 -19.69 70.17
CA SER A 83 -0.35 -21.13 69.81
C SER A 83 -0.29 -21.43 68.30
N ILE A 84 0.77 -22.16 67.91
CA ILE A 84 0.76 -23.40 67.09
C ILE A 84 0.10 -23.39 65.69
N LEU A 85 0.91 -23.68 64.66
CA LEU A 85 0.49 -24.11 63.31
C LEU A 85 -0.26 -25.45 63.35
N PRO A 86 -1.29 -25.66 62.50
CA PRO A 86 -1.05 -26.52 61.35
C PRO A 86 -1.79 -26.13 60.05
N LEU A 87 -1.34 -26.73 58.94
CA LEU A 87 -2.10 -26.83 57.68
C LEU A 87 -3.29 -27.78 57.81
N PRO A 88 -4.36 -27.55 57.04
CA PRO A 88 -5.01 -28.65 56.33
C PRO A 88 -5.24 -28.36 54.82
N GLU A 89 -5.58 -29.41 54.07
CA GLU A 89 -5.64 -29.42 52.61
C GLU A 89 -7.06 -29.19 52.03
N SER A 90 -7.10 -28.94 50.72
CA SER A 90 -8.24 -29.11 49.80
C SER A 90 -9.44 -28.15 49.92
N ASN A 91 -9.79 -27.51 48.79
CA ASN A 91 -10.94 -27.93 47.99
C ASN A 91 -11.02 -27.15 46.66
N ASP A 92 -11.49 -27.80 45.61
CA ASP A 92 -11.89 -27.14 44.36
C ASP A 92 -13.05 -26.16 44.62
N ARG A 93 -12.95 -24.94 44.09
CA ARG A 93 -14.11 -24.08 43.82
C ARG A 93 -13.84 -23.09 42.68
N LYS A 94 -14.91 -22.86 41.91
CA LYS A 94 -14.95 -22.08 40.68
C LYS A 94 -14.55 -20.61 40.89
N TRP A 95 -14.22 -19.95 39.78
CA TRP A 95 -13.91 -18.51 39.69
C TRP A 95 -14.76 -17.63 40.60
N SER A 96 -14.10 -16.76 41.36
CA SER A 96 -14.70 -15.59 42.00
C SER A 96 -13.80 -14.38 41.83
N ASP A 97 -14.11 -13.54 40.83
CA ASP A 97 -13.57 -12.18 40.75
C ASP A 97 -13.99 -11.41 42.02
N THR A 98 -13.05 -10.80 42.73
CA THR A 98 -13.37 -9.68 43.61
C THR A 98 -12.18 -8.72 43.70
N ASN A 99 -12.30 -7.59 43.01
CA ASN A 99 -11.38 -6.48 43.16
C ASN A 99 -11.74 -5.73 44.46
N VAL A 100 -11.10 -6.07 45.58
CA VAL A 100 -11.47 -5.62 46.94
C VAL A 100 -11.05 -4.16 47.21
N TYR A 101 -11.55 -3.20 46.43
CA TYR A 101 -11.45 -1.76 46.76
C TYR A 101 -12.55 -0.88 46.13
N ALA A 102 -13.82 -1.30 46.25
CA ALA A 102 -14.98 -0.50 45.82
C ALA A 102 -16.12 -0.52 46.85
N ARG A 103 -16.14 0.44 47.79
CA ARG A 103 -17.29 0.73 48.65
C ARG A 103 -17.73 2.19 48.47
N LYS A 104 -19.06 2.40 48.37
CA LYS A 104 -19.75 3.69 48.13
C LYS A 104 -19.45 4.37 46.78
N LYS A 105 -20.14 3.95 45.72
CA LYS A 105 -20.62 4.80 44.62
C LYS A 105 -21.90 4.23 44.02
N VAL A 106 -22.71 5.06 43.38
CA VAL A 106 -23.95 4.64 42.72
C VAL A 106 -23.58 3.75 41.53
N LEU A 107 -24.11 2.52 41.51
CA LEU A 107 -23.93 1.60 40.39
C LEU A 107 -25.05 1.83 39.38
N GLN A 108 -24.68 2.23 38.17
CA GLN A 108 -25.57 2.23 37.00
C GLN A 108 -25.61 0.83 36.39
N PHE A 109 -26.78 0.45 35.88
CA PHE A 109 -27.02 -0.83 35.21
C PHE A 109 -27.86 -0.62 33.96
N TRP A 110 -27.64 -1.46 32.95
CA TRP A 110 -28.53 -1.60 31.81
C TRP A 110 -29.69 -2.53 32.16
N VAL A 111 -30.89 -2.13 31.75
CA VAL A 111 -32.10 -2.95 31.78
C VAL A 111 -32.62 -3.11 30.35
N GLN A 112 -33.07 -4.30 29.98
CA GLN A 112 -33.79 -4.50 28.73
C GLN A 112 -35.28 -4.24 28.96
N LEU A 113 -35.87 -3.37 28.13
CA LEU A 113 -37.30 -3.06 28.16
C LEU A 113 -38.15 -4.10 27.41
N PRO A 114 -39.47 -4.17 27.64
CA PRO A 114 -40.38 -5.08 26.92
C PRO A 114 -40.47 -4.86 25.40
N ASN A 115 -39.94 -3.75 24.88
CA ASN A 115 -39.80 -3.48 23.45
C ASN A 115 -38.47 -4.00 22.84
N GLY A 116 -37.59 -4.59 23.66
CA GLY A 116 -36.29 -5.11 23.26
C GLY A 116 -35.11 -4.13 23.38
N ASN A 117 -35.37 -2.83 23.55
CA ASN A 117 -34.32 -1.81 23.69
C ASN A 117 -33.65 -1.86 25.07
N TRP A 118 -32.46 -1.24 25.18
CA TRP A 118 -31.68 -1.15 26.40
C TRP A 118 -31.65 0.28 26.94
N GLU A 119 -31.96 0.45 28.22
CA GLU A 119 -31.94 1.75 28.90
C GLU A 119 -31.08 1.73 30.17
N LEU A 120 -30.57 2.91 30.54
CA LEU A 120 -29.71 3.10 31.70
C LEU A 120 -30.54 3.35 32.96
N GLY A 121 -30.41 2.45 33.94
CA GLY A 121 -31.06 2.54 35.24
C GLY A 121 -30.07 2.74 36.39
N LYS A 122 -30.58 3.25 37.52
CA LYS A 122 -29.89 3.33 38.81
C LYS A 122 -30.68 2.53 39.84
N ILE A 123 -30.04 1.58 40.54
CA ILE A 123 -30.70 0.83 41.61
C ILE A 123 -31.04 1.77 42.78
N MET A 124 -32.30 1.75 43.22
CA MET A 124 -32.74 2.34 44.48
C MET A 124 -32.58 1.36 45.65
N SER A 125 -33.03 0.12 45.45
CA SER A 125 -32.98 -0.94 46.46
C SER A 125 -33.01 -2.33 45.82
N THR A 126 -32.39 -3.30 46.48
CA THR A 126 -32.43 -4.72 46.11
C THR A 126 -33.02 -5.50 47.28
N SER A 127 -33.96 -6.41 47.00
CA SER A 127 -34.77 -7.12 47.98
C SER A 127 -34.91 -8.59 47.56
N GLY A 128 -33.92 -9.41 47.92
CA GLY A 128 -33.82 -10.79 47.46
C GLY A 128 -33.49 -10.85 45.96
N GLU A 129 -34.24 -11.64 45.21
CA GLU A 129 -34.04 -11.79 43.76
C GLU A 129 -34.43 -10.53 42.96
N GLU A 130 -35.20 -9.60 43.51
CA GLU A 130 -35.73 -8.44 42.78
C GLU A 130 -35.03 -7.12 43.15
N SER A 131 -34.73 -6.31 42.15
CA SER A 131 -34.18 -4.96 42.28
C SER A 131 -35.18 -3.91 41.78
N VAL A 132 -35.30 -2.82 42.53
CA VAL A 132 -36.05 -1.62 42.16
C VAL A 132 -35.09 -0.62 41.53
N ILE A 133 -35.32 -0.26 40.27
CA ILE A 133 -34.51 0.68 39.50
C ILE A 133 -35.31 1.93 39.13
N VAL A 134 -34.62 3.07 39.05
CA VAL A 134 -35.10 4.27 38.36
C VAL A 134 -34.39 4.36 37.02
N VAL A 135 -35.16 4.44 35.94
CA VAL A 135 -34.66 4.65 34.57
C VAL A 135 -34.65 6.15 34.25
N THR A 136 -33.95 6.58 33.19
CA THR A 136 -33.68 7.99 32.85
C THR A 136 -34.91 8.92 32.85
N GLU A 137 -36.10 8.41 32.51
CA GLU A 137 -37.37 9.17 32.55
C GLU A 137 -37.96 9.37 33.97
N GLY A 138 -37.26 8.95 35.03
CA GLY A 138 -37.78 8.93 36.41
C GLY A 138 -38.75 7.76 36.70
N LYS A 139 -39.01 6.92 35.68
CA LYS A 139 -39.87 5.74 35.76
C LYS A 139 -39.24 4.68 36.67
N VAL A 140 -39.98 4.27 37.70
CA VAL A 140 -39.57 3.18 38.60
C VAL A 140 -40.00 1.84 38.00
N LEU A 141 -39.06 0.90 37.86
CA LEU A 141 -39.32 -0.48 37.45
C LEU A 141 -38.85 -1.45 38.53
N LYS A 142 -39.59 -2.56 38.70
CA LYS A 142 -39.16 -3.70 39.50
C LYS A 142 -38.75 -4.82 38.55
N VAL A 143 -37.50 -5.28 38.64
CA VAL A 143 -36.93 -6.27 37.72
C VAL A 143 -36.14 -7.32 38.49
N LYS A 144 -35.98 -8.51 37.89
CA LYS A 144 -35.09 -9.53 38.46
C LYS A 144 -33.65 -9.03 38.44
N SER A 145 -32.91 -9.24 39.51
CA SER A 145 -31.53 -8.77 39.63
C SER A 145 -30.60 -9.48 38.64
N GLU A 146 -30.97 -10.68 38.20
CA GLU A 146 -30.31 -11.45 37.13
C GLU A 146 -30.39 -10.78 35.75
N THR A 147 -31.39 -9.92 35.50
CA THR A 147 -31.55 -9.23 34.20
C THR A 147 -30.84 -7.87 34.14
N LEU A 148 -30.12 -7.48 35.20
CA LEU A 148 -29.36 -6.24 35.27
C LEU A 148 -27.91 -6.46 34.84
N VAL A 149 -27.49 -5.75 33.78
CA VAL A 149 -26.14 -5.82 33.23
C VAL A 149 -25.36 -4.58 33.69
N PRO A 150 -24.12 -4.68 34.23
CA PRO A 150 -23.40 -3.52 34.76
C PRO A 150 -23.08 -2.50 33.65
N ALA A 151 -23.30 -1.21 33.93
CA ALA A 151 -22.98 -0.12 33.02
C ALA A 151 -21.59 0.47 33.28
N ASN A 152 -20.98 1.07 32.25
CA ASN A 152 -19.74 1.81 32.40
C ASN A 152 -19.99 3.15 33.10
N PRO A 153 -19.00 3.70 33.83
CA PRO A 153 -19.09 5.06 34.37
C PRO A 153 -18.96 6.10 33.24
N ASP A 154 -19.70 7.20 33.37
CA ASP A 154 -19.86 8.31 32.40
C ASP A 154 -18.54 8.85 31.79
N ILE A 155 -17.40 8.64 32.46
CA ILE A 155 -16.05 9.00 31.96
C ILE A 155 -15.56 8.14 30.77
N LEU A 156 -16.23 7.02 30.49
CA LEU A 156 -15.95 6.14 29.34
C LEU A 156 -16.99 6.30 28.21
N ASP A 157 -17.86 7.30 28.31
CA ASP A 157 -18.84 7.61 27.27
C ASP A 157 -18.13 8.09 26.00
N GLY A 158 -18.53 7.52 24.87
CA GLY A 158 -17.98 7.88 23.57
C GLY A 158 -16.50 7.57 23.32
N VAL A 159 -15.85 6.63 24.03
CA VAL A 159 -14.47 6.19 23.74
C VAL A 159 -14.21 5.86 22.26
N ASP A 160 -13.01 6.19 21.78
CA ASP A 160 -12.56 6.01 20.38
C ASP A 160 -12.30 4.55 19.97
N ASP A 161 -12.15 3.65 20.96
CA ASP A 161 -11.99 2.20 20.78
C ASP A 161 -12.78 1.46 21.86
N LEU A 162 -13.68 0.56 21.45
CA LEU A 162 -14.52 -0.24 22.34
C LEU A 162 -13.69 -1.12 23.30
N MET A 163 -12.43 -1.38 22.98
CA MET A 163 -11.45 -2.02 23.86
C MET A 163 -11.20 -1.28 25.18
N GLN A 164 -11.56 0.02 25.26
CA GLN A 164 -11.36 0.86 26.45
C GLN A 164 -12.51 0.73 27.47
N LEU A 165 -13.60 0.05 27.13
CA LEU A 165 -14.74 -0.18 28.03
C LEU A 165 -14.38 -1.16 29.15
N SER A 166 -14.67 -0.77 30.40
CA SER A 166 -14.44 -1.61 31.58
C SER A 166 -15.41 -2.80 31.62
N TYR A 167 -16.70 -2.52 31.47
CA TYR A 167 -17.72 -3.53 31.24
C TYR A 167 -17.98 -3.63 29.74
N LEU A 168 -17.43 -4.68 29.12
CA LEU A 168 -17.69 -5.02 27.73
C LEU A 168 -18.93 -5.93 27.68
N ASN A 169 -20.07 -5.34 27.33
CA ASN A 169 -21.34 -6.02 27.14
C ASN A 169 -22.12 -5.34 25.99
N GLU A 170 -23.14 -6.02 25.47
CA GLU A 170 -23.93 -5.55 24.33
C GLU A 170 -24.48 -4.12 24.50
N PRO A 171 -25.19 -3.77 25.59
CA PRO A 171 -25.74 -2.42 25.74
C PRO A 171 -24.65 -1.35 25.90
N ALA A 172 -23.50 -1.64 26.52
CA ALA A 172 -22.39 -0.68 26.57
C ALA A 172 -21.79 -0.38 25.19
N VAL A 173 -21.67 -1.39 24.32
CA VAL A 173 -21.20 -1.19 22.93
C VAL A 173 -22.24 -0.41 22.12
N LEU A 174 -23.52 -0.78 22.25
CA LEU A 174 -24.63 -0.12 21.56
C LEU A 174 -24.72 1.36 21.94
N TYR A 175 -24.74 1.65 23.24
CA TYR A 175 -24.77 3.01 23.78
C TYR A 175 -23.55 3.84 23.38
N ASN A 176 -22.34 3.25 23.39
CA ASN A 176 -21.13 3.97 22.94
C ASN A 176 -21.24 4.41 21.47
N LEU A 177 -21.75 3.53 20.60
CA LEU A 177 -21.95 3.84 19.19
C LEU A 177 -23.08 4.84 18.97
N GLU A 178 -24.17 4.76 19.74
CA GLU A 178 -25.29 5.71 19.73
C GLU A 178 -24.84 7.12 20.19
N TYR A 179 -24.13 7.21 21.31
CA TYR A 179 -23.54 8.44 21.84
C TYR A 179 -22.63 9.13 20.81
N ARG A 180 -21.75 8.36 20.16
CA ARG A 180 -20.82 8.87 19.12
C ARG A 180 -21.57 9.28 17.85
N TYR A 181 -22.55 8.49 17.40
CA TYR A 181 -23.40 8.79 16.25
C TYR A 181 -24.15 10.13 16.43
N ASN A 182 -24.71 10.36 17.63
CA ASN A 182 -25.41 11.59 17.99
C ASN A 182 -24.49 12.84 18.06
N GLN A 183 -23.17 12.65 17.95
CA GLN A 183 -22.15 13.71 17.92
C GLN A 183 -21.39 13.74 16.56
N ASP A 184 -21.94 13.13 15.52
CA ASP A 184 -21.35 12.97 14.18
C ASP A 184 -19.99 12.22 14.14
N MET A 185 -19.61 11.56 15.23
CA MET A 185 -18.41 10.72 15.34
C MET A 185 -18.69 9.30 14.81
N ILE A 186 -19.01 9.21 13.52
CA ILE A 186 -19.49 8.00 12.83
C ILE A 186 -18.52 6.80 12.79
N TYR A 187 -17.28 6.96 13.25
CA TYR A 187 -16.24 5.92 13.22
C TYR A 187 -15.79 5.57 14.64
N THR A 188 -15.61 4.27 14.92
CA THR A 188 -15.13 3.76 16.22
C THR A 188 -14.24 2.54 15.99
N LYS A 189 -13.14 2.37 16.74
CA LYS A 189 -12.35 1.13 16.70
C LYS A 189 -13.02 0.02 17.51
N ALA A 190 -12.83 -1.20 17.05
CA ALA A 190 -13.17 -2.44 17.74
C ALA A 190 -11.90 -3.32 17.71
N GLY A 191 -10.87 -2.91 18.45
CA GLY A 191 -9.53 -3.49 18.32
C GLY A 191 -8.99 -3.33 16.89
N PRO A 192 -8.69 -4.43 16.16
CA PRO A 192 -8.17 -4.37 14.79
C PRO A 192 -9.21 -3.99 13.72
N VAL A 193 -10.50 -3.91 14.07
CA VAL A 193 -11.60 -3.61 13.13
C VAL A 193 -12.04 -2.14 13.27
N LEU A 194 -12.35 -1.48 12.15
CA LEU A 194 -13.03 -0.18 12.17
C LEU A 194 -14.55 -0.38 12.00
N VAL A 195 -15.34 0.14 12.93
CA VAL A 195 -16.81 0.26 12.80
C VAL A 195 -17.13 1.62 12.17
N ALA A 196 -18.06 1.65 11.23
CA ALA A 196 -18.51 2.84 10.52
C ALA A 196 -20.05 2.88 10.46
N VAL A 197 -20.69 3.84 11.13
CA VAL A 197 -22.16 3.98 11.15
C VAL A 197 -22.58 5.01 10.10
N ASN A 198 -23.49 4.67 9.18
CA ASN A 198 -23.88 5.56 8.09
C ASN A 198 -24.67 6.80 8.62
N PRO A 199 -24.17 8.05 8.47
CA PRO A 199 -24.87 9.25 8.94
C PRO A 199 -26.15 9.59 8.15
N PHE A 200 -26.30 9.10 6.91
CA PHE A 200 -27.31 9.57 5.93
C PHE A 200 -27.28 11.09 5.63
N LYS A 201 -26.20 11.78 6.01
CA LYS A 201 -25.89 13.19 5.69
C LYS A 201 -24.39 13.35 5.44
N GLU A 202 -23.99 14.46 4.81
CA GLU A 202 -22.57 14.81 4.73
C GLU A 202 -22.02 15.18 6.12
N VAL A 203 -20.78 14.79 6.40
CA VAL A 203 -20.05 15.11 7.64
C VAL A 203 -18.67 15.70 7.30
N PRO A 204 -18.17 16.71 8.04
CA PRO A 204 -16.99 17.49 7.67
C PRO A 204 -15.63 16.77 7.93
N LEU A 205 -15.58 15.45 7.73
CA LEU A 205 -14.43 14.59 8.07
C LEU A 205 -13.43 14.41 6.92
N TYR A 206 -13.83 14.66 5.68
CA TYR A 206 -13.09 14.22 4.48
C TYR A 206 -12.21 15.29 3.79
N GLY A 207 -11.89 16.38 4.49
CA GLY A 207 -11.11 17.49 3.93
C GLY A 207 -9.59 17.24 3.87
N ASN A 208 -8.90 17.91 2.94
CA ASN A 208 -7.44 17.86 2.79
C ASN A 208 -6.65 18.11 4.08
N ARG A 209 -7.19 18.93 5.00
CA ARG A 209 -6.59 19.18 6.33
C ARG A 209 -6.50 17.90 7.17
N ASN A 210 -7.51 17.02 7.08
CA ASN A 210 -7.58 15.78 7.82
C ASN A 210 -6.68 14.73 7.16
N ILE A 211 -6.66 14.65 5.83
CA ILE A 211 -5.72 13.79 5.07
C ILE A 211 -4.27 14.04 5.51
N GLU A 212 -3.84 15.29 5.50
CA GLU A 212 -2.48 15.68 5.89
C GLU A 212 -2.22 15.52 7.40
N ALA A 213 -3.26 15.55 8.26
CA ALA A 213 -3.14 15.31 9.70
C ALA A 213 -2.92 13.82 10.04
N TYR A 214 -3.63 12.90 9.38
CA TYR A 214 -3.40 11.45 9.53
C TYR A 214 -2.02 11.06 8.98
N ARG A 215 -1.66 11.57 7.80
CA ARG A 215 -0.33 11.38 7.19
C ARG A 215 0.82 11.81 8.11
N LYS A 216 0.64 12.92 8.85
CA LYS A 216 1.60 13.43 9.84
C LYS A 216 1.51 12.76 11.21
N ARG A 217 0.53 11.89 11.44
CA ARG A 217 0.15 11.35 12.76
C ARG A 217 -0.11 12.43 13.82
N SER A 218 -0.59 13.60 13.40
CA SER A 218 -1.08 14.63 14.32
C SER A 218 -2.55 14.39 14.73
N ASN A 219 -3.21 13.39 14.13
CA ASN A 219 -4.43 12.79 14.63
C ASN A 219 -4.35 11.26 14.51
N GLU A 220 -4.86 10.54 15.51
CA GLU A 220 -4.94 9.07 15.56
C GLU A 220 -6.36 8.55 15.86
N SER A 221 -7.36 9.42 15.88
CA SER A 221 -8.78 9.08 16.08
C SER A 221 -9.30 8.10 15.01
N PRO A 222 -10.34 7.29 15.28
CA PRO A 222 -10.86 6.28 14.35
C PRO A 222 -11.36 6.92 13.05
N HIS A 223 -10.81 6.47 11.92
CA HIS A 223 -11.20 6.95 10.59
C HIS A 223 -10.69 5.98 9.51
N VAL A 224 -11.35 5.96 8.35
CA VAL A 224 -10.91 5.18 7.17
C VAL A 224 -9.47 5.54 6.77
N TYR A 225 -9.10 6.82 6.90
CA TYR A 225 -7.75 7.31 6.63
C TYR A 225 -6.70 6.66 7.54
N ALA A 226 -7.00 6.38 8.81
CA ALA A 226 -6.07 5.72 9.72
C ALA A 226 -5.81 4.24 9.32
N ILE A 227 -6.82 3.56 8.77
CA ILE A 227 -6.69 2.21 8.20
C ILE A 227 -5.86 2.24 6.91
N ALA A 228 -6.20 3.13 5.97
CA ALA A 228 -5.50 3.25 4.70
C ALA A 228 -4.01 3.68 4.86
N ASP A 229 -3.72 4.59 5.80
CA ASP A 229 -2.34 4.96 6.15
C ASP A 229 -1.58 3.80 6.80
N THR A 230 -2.27 2.97 7.59
CA THR A 230 -1.66 1.76 8.16
C THR A 230 -1.32 0.77 7.04
N ALA A 231 -2.26 0.44 6.15
CA ALA A 231 -2.00 -0.44 5.01
C ALA A 231 -0.80 0.04 4.15
N ILE A 232 -0.72 1.33 3.77
CA ILE A 232 0.45 1.87 3.05
C ILE A 232 1.75 1.64 3.83
N ARG A 233 1.77 1.97 5.13
CA ARG A 233 2.98 1.88 5.96
C ARG A 233 3.43 0.44 6.16
N GLU A 234 2.50 -0.52 6.29
CA GLU A 234 2.82 -1.93 6.49
C GLU A 234 3.26 -2.61 5.19
N MET A 235 2.62 -2.29 4.06
CA MET A 235 3.09 -2.67 2.72
C MET A 235 4.54 -2.23 2.46
N ILE A 236 4.90 -1.00 2.85
CA ILE A 236 6.27 -0.46 2.67
C ILE A 236 7.26 -1.02 3.71
N ARG A 237 6.79 -1.34 4.93
CA ARG A 237 7.61 -1.83 6.05
C ARG A 237 7.98 -3.31 5.91
N ASP A 238 7.02 -4.14 5.54
CA ASP A 238 7.14 -5.61 5.58
C ASP A 238 7.19 -6.24 4.18
N GLU A 239 6.98 -5.45 3.12
CA GLU A 239 6.98 -5.86 1.71
C GLU A 239 5.91 -6.92 1.35
N VAL A 240 4.82 -6.95 2.12
CA VAL A 240 3.66 -7.83 1.92
C VAL A 240 2.46 -7.03 1.41
N ASN A 241 1.71 -7.60 0.46
CA ASN A 241 0.50 -6.96 -0.08
C ASN A 241 -0.63 -6.90 0.95
N GLN A 242 -1.47 -5.88 0.82
CA GLN A 242 -2.51 -5.57 1.80
C GLN A 242 -3.89 -5.70 1.16
N SER A 243 -4.91 -5.99 1.95
CA SER A 243 -6.30 -5.82 1.53
C SER A 243 -7.09 -5.00 2.54
N ILE A 244 -8.02 -4.18 2.05
CA ILE A 244 -9.00 -3.45 2.85
C ILE A 244 -10.37 -4.04 2.49
N ILE A 245 -10.95 -4.78 3.42
CA ILE A 245 -12.19 -5.55 3.23
C ILE A 245 -13.33 -4.79 3.90
N ILE A 246 -14.26 -4.28 3.10
CA ILE A 246 -15.38 -3.44 3.54
C ILE A 246 -16.67 -4.25 3.42
N SER A 247 -17.39 -4.40 4.53
CA SER A 247 -18.54 -5.32 4.64
C SER A 247 -19.61 -4.79 5.59
N GLY A 248 -20.83 -5.35 5.53
CA GLY A 248 -22.02 -4.84 6.21
C GLY A 248 -23.27 -4.91 5.33
N GLU A 249 -24.44 -4.54 5.84
CA GLU A 249 -25.72 -4.65 5.12
C GLU A 249 -25.84 -3.72 3.89
N SER A 250 -26.86 -3.96 3.05
CA SER A 250 -27.19 -3.04 1.96
C SER A 250 -27.69 -1.69 2.51
N GLY A 251 -27.22 -0.58 1.93
CA GLY A 251 -27.44 0.78 2.44
C GLY A 251 -26.53 1.22 3.60
N ALA A 252 -25.65 0.35 4.13
CA ALA A 252 -24.76 0.69 5.25
C ALA A 252 -23.57 1.62 4.91
N GLY A 253 -23.42 2.09 3.65
CA GLY A 253 -22.35 3.04 3.27
C GLY A 253 -21.02 2.42 2.81
N LYS A 254 -20.98 1.13 2.46
CA LYS A 254 -19.76 0.41 2.01
C LYS A 254 -19.04 1.09 0.85
N THR A 255 -19.77 1.41 -0.23
CA THR A 255 -19.18 1.98 -1.46
C THR A 255 -18.62 3.39 -1.26
N GLU A 256 -19.28 4.22 -0.46
CA GLU A 256 -18.73 5.53 -0.05
C GLU A 256 -17.50 5.36 0.85
N THR A 257 -17.50 4.40 1.77
CA THR A 257 -16.33 4.05 2.59
C THR A 257 -15.14 3.60 1.72
N ALA A 258 -15.39 2.81 0.66
CA ALA A 258 -14.38 2.40 -0.31
C ALA A 258 -13.83 3.58 -1.13
N LYS A 259 -14.70 4.52 -1.52
CA LYS A 259 -14.37 5.76 -2.22
C LYS A 259 -13.54 6.72 -1.36
N ILE A 260 -13.87 6.86 -0.07
CA ILE A 260 -13.08 7.60 0.93
C ILE A 260 -11.69 6.97 1.11
N ALA A 261 -11.60 5.63 1.17
CA ALA A 261 -10.31 4.92 1.21
C ALA A 261 -9.48 5.18 -0.06
N MET A 262 -10.07 5.05 -1.25
CA MET A 262 -9.41 5.34 -2.53
C MET A 262 -8.91 6.79 -2.62
N GLN A 263 -9.72 7.77 -2.18
CA GLN A 263 -9.32 9.19 -2.14
C GLN A 263 -8.08 9.43 -1.27
N TYR A 264 -7.95 8.74 -0.13
CA TYR A 264 -6.76 8.84 0.72
C TYR A 264 -5.52 8.24 0.05
N LEU A 265 -5.63 7.04 -0.53
CA LEU A 265 -4.54 6.40 -1.26
C LEU A 265 -4.11 7.25 -2.47
N ALA A 266 -5.06 7.82 -3.21
CA ALA A 266 -4.85 8.74 -4.33
C ALA A 266 -4.09 10.02 -3.89
N ALA A 267 -4.52 10.66 -2.80
CA ALA A 267 -3.87 11.86 -2.28
C ALA A 267 -2.43 11.62 -1.79
N LEU A 268 -2.11 10.41 -1.33
CA LEU A 268 -0.75 10.03 -0.92
C LEU A 268 0.14 9.58 -2.08
N GLY A 269 -0.42 8.90 -3.10
CA GLY A 269 0.33 8.35 -4.22
C GLY A 269 0.91 9.39 -5.20
N GLY A 270 0.50 10.65 -5.05
CA GLY A 270 0.49 11.68 -6.08
C GLY A 270 1.75 11.87 -6.93
N GLY A 271 1.54 11.91 -8.25
CA GLY A 271 2.45 12.44 -9.26
C GLY A 271 2.29 11.85 -10.66
N SER A 272 1.23 11.10 -10.94
CA SER A 272 1.07 10.33 -12.19
C SER A 272 -0.13 10.73 -13.06
N GLY A 273 -1.17 11.37 -12.49
CA GLY A 273 -2.45 11.65 -13.15
C GLY A 273 -3.44 10.49 -13.03
N ILE A 274 -2.92 9.25 -12.95
CA ILE A 274 -3.68 8.00 -12.78
C ILE A 274 -4.55 8.04 -11.50
N GLU A 275 -4.16 8.83 -10.49
CA GLU A 275 -4.91 8.98 -9.25
C GLU A 275 -6.30 9.60 -9.48
N TYR A 276 -6.47 10.41 -10.52
CA TYR A 276 -7.76 10.98 -10.94
C TYR A 276 -8.57 9.99 -11.81
N GLU A 277 -7.91 9.27 -12.73
CA GLU A 277 -8.55 8.23 -13.56
C GLU A 277 -9.20 7.14 -12.70
N ILE A 278 -8.47 6.62 -11.68
CA ILE A 278 -8.99 5.60 -10.75
C ILE A 278 -10.30 6.05 -10.10
N LEU A 279 -10.36 7.28 -9.59
CA LEU A 279 -11.55 7.80 -8.92
C LEU A 279 -12.72 7.95 -9.91
N LYS A 280 -12.45 8.40 -11.13
CA LYS A 280 -13.44 8.59 -12.22
C LYS A 280 -13.96 7.28 -12.84
N THR A 281 -13.40 6.11 -12.49
CA THR A 281 -14.03 4.83 -12.86
C THR A 281 -15.38 4.57 -12.18
N ASN A 282 -15.60 5.10 -10.97
CA ASN A 282 -16.77 4.77 -10.16
C ASN A 282 -18.11 5.18 -10.83
N PRO A 283 -18.28 6.40 -11.40
CA PRO A 283 -19.48 6.74 -12.17
C PRO A 283 -19.87 5.73 -13.26
N ILE A 284 -18.90 5.15 -13.98
CA ILE A 284 -19.16 4.13 -15.00
C ILE A 284 -19.63 2.84 -14.34
N LEU A 285 -18.90 2.36 -13.33
CA LEU A 285 -19.18 1.11 -12.63
C LEU A 285 -20.50 1.16 -11.83
N GLU A 286 -20.87 2.33 -11.30
CA GLU A 286 -22.17 2.55 -10.65
C GLU A 286 -23.32 2.61 -11.67
N ALA A 287 -23.14 3.30 -12.81
CA ALA A 287 -24.19 3.37 -13.83
C ALA A 287 -24.54 2.00 -14.42
N PHE A 288 -23.54 1.17 -14.72
CA PHE A 288 -23.73 -0.16 -15.32
C PHE A 288 -23.88 -1.30 -14.30
N GLY A 289 -23.50 -1.10 -13.03
CA GLY A 289 -23.45 -2.15 -12.00
C GLY A 289 -24.33 -1.90 -10.76
N ASN A 290 -24.87 -0.70 -10.57
CA ASN A 290 -25.80 -0.40 -9.48
C ASN A 290 -27.25 -0.26 -9.98
N ALA A 291 -28.20 -0.46 -9.08
CA ALA A 291 -29.63 -0.22 -9.29
C ALA A 291 -30.34 0.21 -8.00
N LYS A 292 -31.54 0.78 -8.12
CA LYS A 292 -32.46 0.99 -7.00
C LYS A 292 -33.12 -0.32 -6.60
N THR A 293 -32.99 -0.69 -5.33
CA THR A 293 -33.72 -1.79 -4.69
C THR A 293 -34.74 -1.26 -3.68
N LEU A 294 -35.60 -2.12 -3.14
CA LEU A 294 -36.55 -1.76 -2.07
C LEU A 294 -35.88 -1.24 -0.78
N ARG A 295 -34.56 -1.40 -0.61
CA ARG A 295 -33.83 -0.99 0.61
C ARG A 295 -32.72 0.05 0.39
N ASN A 296 -32.35 0.36 -0.86
CA ASN A 296 -31.26 1.27 -1.20
C ASN A 296 -31.39 1.80 -2.64
N ASP A 297 -31.34 3.11 -2.83
CA ASP A 297 -31.56 3.76 -4.13
C ASP A 297 -30.34 3.72 -5.07
N ASN A 298 -29.15 3.42 -4.55
CA ASN A 298 -27.92 3.19 -5.32
C ASN A 298 -27.21 1.94 -4.77
N SER A 299 -27.69 0.75 -5.14
CA SER A 299 -27.16 -0.54 -4.65
C SER A 299 -26.34 -1.26 -5.70
N SER A 300 -25.05 -1.50 -5.43
CA SER A 300 -24.23 -2.37 -6.28
C SER A 300 -24.80 -3.79 -6.31
N ARG A 301 -25.01 -4.30 -7.53
CA ARG A 301 -25.46 -5.66 -7.84
C ARG A 301 -24.32 -6.50 -8.44
N PHE A 302 -23.11 -6.21 -8.00
CA PHE A 302 -21.85 -6.88 -8.31
C PHE A 302 -20.84 -6.63 -7.17
N GLY A 303 -19.79 -7.45 -7.08
CA GLY A 303 -18.61 -7.18 -6.26
C GLY A 303 -17.48 -6.60 -7.10
N LYS A 304 -16.72 -5.66 -6.53
CA LYS A 304 -15.52 -5.07 -7.12
C LYS A 304 -14.30 -5.21 -6.20
N LEU A 305 -13.23 -5.77 -6.74
CA LEU A 305 -11.89 -5.74 -6.15
C LEU A 305 -11.05 -4.73 -6.95
N ILE A 306 -10.59 -3.67 -6.29
CA ILE A 306 -9.74 -2.64 -6.89
C ILE A 306 -8.33 -2.80 -6.31
N GLU A 307 -7.44 -3.40 -7.09
CA GLU A 307 -6.03 -3.60 -6.74
C GLU A 307 -5.20 -2.40 -7.23
N ILE A 308 -4.73 -1.58 -6.29
CA ILE A 308 -3.88 -0.41 -6.58
C ILE A 308 -2.42 -0.83 -6.43
N HIS A 309 -1.62 -0.62 -7.48
CA HIS A 309 -0.20 -0.98 -7.50
C HIS A 309 0.67 0.21 -7.07
N PHE A 310 1.74 -0.07 -6.33
CA PHE A 310 2.62 0.98 -5.78
C PHE A 310 4.09 0.80 -6.18
N SER A 311 4.77 1.92 -6.43
CA SER A 311 6.21 1.97 -6.66
C SER A 311 7.01 1.57 -5.41
N GLU A 312 8.31 1.33 -5.58
CA GLU A 312 9.25 1.15 -4.46
C GLU A 312 9.24 2.34 -3.48
N THR A 313 8.92 3.53 -4.00
CA THR A 313 8.80 4.80 -3.27
C THR A 313 7.40 5.09 -2.72
N GLY A 314 6.44 4.16 -2.82
CA GLY A 314 5.09 4.30 -2.27
C GLY A 314 4.15 5.21 -3.08
N LYS A 315 4.47 5.52 -4.34
CA LYS A 315 3.57 6.24 -5.27
C LYS A 315 2.68 5.27 -6.02
N ILE A 316 1.52 5.71 -6.50
CA ILE A 316 0.66 4.89 -7.36
C ILE A 316 1.33 4.69 -8.72
N SER A 317 1.31 3.45 -9.24
CA SER A 317 1.95 3.05 -10.50
C SER A 317 1.00 2.27 -11.42
N GLY A 318 -0.30 2.59 -11.36
CA GLY A 318 -1.38 1.88 -12.04
C GLY A 318 -2.31 1.12 -11.07
N ALA A 319 -3.41 0.60 -11.61
CA ALA A 319 -4.39 -0.19 -10.85
C ALA A 319 -5.02 -1.28 -11.75
N GLN A 320 -5.72 -2.22 -11.13
CA GLN A 320 -6.49 -3.26 -11.81
C GLN A 320 -7.83 -3.46 -11.09
N ILE A 321 -8.93 -3.40 -11.82
CA ILE A 321 -10.28 -3.63 -11.32
C ILE A 321 -10.74 -5.03 -11.77
N GLN A 322 -11.20 -5.85 -10.83
CA GLN A 322 -11.86 -7.11 -11.12
C GLN A 322 -13.28 -7.12 -10.56
N THR A 323 -14.23 -7.50 -11.41
CA THR A 323 -15.65 -7.64 -11.09
C THR A 323 -16.01 -9.11 -10.80
N PHE A 324 -17.06 -9.30 -10.01
CA PHE A 324 -17.59 -10.60 -9.58
C PHE A 324 -19.12 -10.54 -9.50
N LEU A 325 -19.81 -11.58 -9.99
CA LEU A 325 -21.28 -11.71 -9.97
C LEU A 325 -22.08 -10.44 -10.30
N LEU A 326 -22.14 -10.07 -11.59
CA LEU A 326 -23.19 -9.16 -12.06
C LEU A 326 -24.56 -9.86 -11.99
N GLU A 327 -25.55 -9.23 -11.37
CA GLU A 327 -26.93 -9.74 -11.28
C GLU A 327 -27.63 -9.66 -12.65
N LYS A 328 -27.38 -10.64 -13.52
CA LYS A 328 -27.87 -10.67 -14.91
C LYS A 328 -29.40 -10.56 -15.03
N SER A 329 -30.15 -11.19 -14.13
CA SER A 329 -31.62 -11.24 -14.18
C SER A 329 -32.26 -9.85 -14.15
N ARG A 330 -31.65 -8.89 -13.44
CA ARG A 330 -32.09 -7.49 -13.36
C ARG A 330 -32.14 -6.76 -14.71
N VAL A 331 -31.46 -7.27 -15.74
CA VAL A 331 -31.52 -6.74 -17.12
C VAL A 331 -32.91 -6.97 -17.76
N VAL A 332 -33.58 -8.06 -17.41
CA VAL A 332 -34.80 -8.54 -18.08
C VAL A 332 -36.02 -8.70 -17.16
N GLN A 333 -35.78 -8.82 -15.84
CA GLN A 333 -36.80 -8.99 -14.81
C GLN A 333 -36.56 -7.99 -13.67
N CYS A 334 -37.59 -7.25 -13.25
CA CYS A 334 -37.53 -6.31 -12.14
C CYS A 334 -38.77 -6.42 -11.24
N THR A 335 -38.55 -6.49 -9.92
CA THR A 335 -39.62 -6.48 -8.91
C THR A 335 -40.27 -5.09 -8.80
N GLU A 336 -41.57 -5.05 -8.48
CA GLU A 336 -42.29 -3.79 -8.25
C GLU A 336 -41.60 -2.89 -7.22
N GLY A 337 -41.48 -1.60 -7.53
CA GLY A 337 -40.75 -0.61 -6.72
C GLY A 337 -39.23 -0.57 -6.93
N GLU A 338 -38.62 -1.55 -7.59
CA GLU A 338 -37.19 -1.55 -7.95
C GLU A 338 -36.92 -0.93 -9.33
N ARG A 339 -35.65 -0.73 -9.70
CA ARG A 339 -35.23 -0.43 -11.07
C ARG A 339 -34.32 -1.53 -11.64
N SER A 340 -34.19 -1.53 -12.96
CA SER A 340 -33.01 -2.10 -13.63
C SER A 340 -31.77 -1.21 -13.41
N TYR A 341 -30.65 -1.54 -14.04
CA TYR A 341 -29.40 -0.77 -13.93
C TYR A 341 -29.58 0.70 -14.34
N HIS A 342 -28.95 1.62 -13.60
CA HIS A 342 -29.19 3.06 -13.77
C HIS A 342 -28.93 3.56 -15.19
N ILE A 343 -27.93 3.00 -15.88
CA ILE A 343 -27.53 3.41 -17.23
C ILE A 343 -28.68 3.39 -18.25
N PHE A 344 -29.67 2.50 -18.11
CA PHE A 344 -30.83 2.48 -19.02
C PHE A 344 -31.70 3.73 -18.87
N TYR A 345 -31.99 4.14 -17.63
CA TYR A 345 -32.78 5.34 -17.32
C TYR A 345 -32.00 6.61 -17.68
N GLN A 346 -30.70 6.63 -17.39
CA GLN A 346 -29.76 7.69 -17.75
C GLN A 346 -29.68 7.89 -19.27
N LEU A 347 -29.53 6.81 -20.04
CA LEU A 347 -29.52 6.86 -21.52
C LEU A 347 -30.86 7.35 -22.08
N CYS A 348 -31.99 6.86 -21.56
CA CYS A 348 -33.31 7.35 -21.97
C CYS A 348 -33.50 8.85 -21.68
N ALA A 349 -33.01 9.34 -20.54
CA ALA A 349 -33.15 10.73 -20.12
C ALA A 349 -32.18 11.68 -20.85
N GLY A 350 -30.87 11.42 -20.77
CA GLY A 350 -29.79 12.32 -21.15
C GLY A 350 -29.19 12.15 -22.55
N ALA A 351 -29.68 11.22 -23.38
CA ALA A 351 -29.24 11.12 -24.77
C ALA A 351 -29.52 12.43 -25.54
N SER A 352 -28.51 12.95 -26.25
CA SER A 352 -28.68 14.11 -27.14
C SER A 352 -29.69 13.78 -28.26
N PRO A 353 -30.38 14.77 -28.86
CA PRO A 353 -31.37 14.50 -29.92
C PRO A 353 -30.80 13.64 -31.06
N THR A 354 -29.57 13.92 -31.50
CA THR A 354 -28.83 13.16 -32.51
C THR A 354 -28.57 11.71 -32.11
N LEU A 355 -28.24 11.44 -30.85
CA LEU A 355 -28.01 10.09 -30.33
C LEU A 355 -29.34 9.35 -30.14
N ARG A 356 -30.39 10.06 -29.68
CA ARG A 356 -31.74 9.52 -29.52
C ARG A 356 -32.31 9.06 -30.87
N GLU A 357 -32.16 9.86 -31.92
CA GLU A 357 -32.54 9.50 -33.29
C GLU A 357 -31.70 8.33 -33.82
N LYS A 358 -30.37 8.39 -33.71
CA LYS A 358 -29.46 7.31 -34.19
C LYS A 358 -29.76 5.96 -33.55
N LEU A 359 -30.15 5.95 -32.27
CA LEU A 359 -30.43 4.74 -31.47
C LEU A 359 -31.91 4.33 -31.46
N ASN A 360 -32.79 5.07 -32.11
CA ASN A 360 -34.25 4.96 -31.99
C ASN A 360 -34.72 4.87 -30.51
N LEU A 361 -34.23 5.78 -29.66
CA LEU A 361 -34.51 5.75 -28.22
C LEU A 361 -35.83 6.46 -27.89
N THR A 362 -36.71 5.75 -27.17
CA THR A 362 -38.01 6.26 -26.71
C THR A 362 -38.03 6.50 -25.20
N SER A 363 -39.21 6.76 -24.63
CA SER A 363 -39.36 6.92 -23.17
C SER A 363 -39.21 5.59 -22.45
N ALA A 364 -38.53 5.58 -21.29
CA ALA A 364 -38.35 4.39 -20.45
C ALA A 364 -39.65 3.64 -20.10
N LYS A 365 -40.82 4.31 -20.17
CA LYS A 365 -42.15 3.70 -19.98
C LYS A 365 -42.58 2.75 -21.11
N GLN A 366 -41.95 2.82 -22.28
CA GLN A 366 -42.31 2.03 -23.47
C GLN A 366 -41.51 0.72 -23.62
N TYR A 367 -40.43 0.55 -22.85
CA TYR A 367 -39.60 -0.66 -22.91
C TYR A 367 -40.09 -1.73 -21.93
N ASN A 368 -40.35 -2.93 -22.43
CA ASN A 368 -40.91 -4.06 -21.68
C ASN A 368 -40.04 -4.51 -20.50
N TYR A 369 -38.72 -4.35 -20.56
CA TYR A 369 -37.82 -4.66 -19.43
C TYR A 369 -37.83 -3.56 -18.34
N LEU A 370 -38.09 -2.29 -18.69
CA LEU A 370 -38.09 -1.17 -17.74
C LEU A 370 -39.46 -0.89 -17.13
N LYS A 371 -40.56 -1.24 -17.81
CA LYS A 371 -41.92 -0.90 -17.38
C LYS A 371 -42.48 -1.80 -16.27
N GLN A 372 -41.83 -2.92 -15.97
CA GLN A 372 -42.34 -3.99 -15.09
C GLN A 372 -42.57 -3.53 -13.65
N SER A 373 -41.73 -2.63 -13.15
CA SER A 373 -41.69 -2.26 -11.74
C SER A 373 -42.42 -0.96 -11.39
N ASN A 374 -42.99 -0.28 -12.39
CA ASN A 374 -43.59 1.06 -12.31
C ASN A 374 -42.64 2.20 -11.81
N CYS A 375 -41.37 1.91 -11.51
CA CYS A 375 -40.44 2.88 -10.89
C CYS A 375 -39.56 3.62 -11.92
N TYR A 376 -40.06 4.76 -12.42
CA TYR A 376 -39.38 5.52 -13.48
C TYR A 376 -38.50 6.68 -12.99
N SER A 377 -38.58 7.10 -11.72
CA SER A 377 -37.81 8.20 -11.13
C SER A 377 -37.17 7.80 -9.79
N ILE A 378 -36.14 8.53 -9.36
CA ILE A 378 -35.57 8.44 -8.00
C ILE A 378 -35.66 9.85 -7.39
N ASN A 379 -36.04 9.94 -6.11
CA ASN A 379 -36.18 11.24 -5.45
C ASN A 379 -34.80 11.90 -5.28
N GLY A 380 -34.64 13.13 -5.79
CA GLY A 380 -33.39 13.88 -5.68
C GLY A 380 -32.26 13.44 -6.62
N VAL A 381 -32.54 12.63 -7.66
CA VAL A 381 -31.54 12.23 -8.67
C VAL A 381 -32.01 12.61 -10.07
N ASP A 382 -31.20 13.41 -10.77
CA ASP A 382 -31.38 13.68 -12.20
C ASP A 382 -30.62 12.62 -13.02
N ASP A 383 -31.34 11.71 -13.67
CA ASP A 383 -30.76 10.68 -14.53
C ASP A 383 -30.06 11.27 -15.78
N ALA A 384 -30.43 12.46 -16.26
CA ALA A 384 -29.76 13.12 -17.38
C ALA A 384 -28.43 13.75 -16.96
N GLU A 385 -28.36 14.44 -15.82
CA GLU A 385 -27.10 14.92 -15.24
C GLU A 385 -26.13 13.75 -15.01
N ARG A 386 -26.63 12.64 -14.46
CA ARG A 386 -25.83 11.42 -14.25
C ARG A 386 -25.33 10.83 -15.56
N PHE A 387 -26.10 10.87 -16.64
CA PHE A 387 -25.63 10.46 -17.97
C PHE A 387 -24.47 11.33 -18.49
N HIS A 388 -24.52 12.65 -18.26
CA HIS A 388 -23.41 13.55 -18.60
C HIS A 388 -22.14 13.19 -17.80
N ALA A 389 -22.26 12.90 -16.50
CA ALA A 389 -21.13 12.46 -15.68
C ALA A 389 -20.54 11.11 -16.13
N VAL A 390 -21.36 10.17 -16.62
CA VAL A 390 -20.88 8.91 -17.23
C VAL A 390 -20.11 9.17 -18.52
N LYS A 391 -20.57 10.08 -19.38
CA LYS A 391 -19.84 10.45 -20.61
C LYS A 391 -18.51 11.15 -20.32
N GLU A 392 -18.47 12.04 -19.34
CA GLU A 392 -17.23 12.67 -18.87
C GLU A 392 -16.24 11.62 -18.33
N ALA A 393 -16.74 10.63 -17.57
CA ALA A 393 -15.91 9.54 -17.06
C ALA A 393 -15.36 8.62 -18.16
N LEU A 394 -16.17 8.29 -19.18
CA LEU A 394 -15.73 7.51 -20.35
C LEU A 394 -14.64 8.24 -21.14
N ASP A 395 -14.71 9.56 -21.25
CA ASP A 395 -13.67 10.40 -21.87
C ASP A 395 -12.38 10.41 -21.05
N ILE A 396 -12.46 10.49 -19.72
CA ILE A 396 -11.30 10.50 -18.81
C ILE A 396 -10.58 9.14 -18.79
N VAL A 397 -11.30 8.05 -19.04
CA VAL A 397 -10.74 6.68 -19.14
C VAL A 397 -10.41 6.30 -20.61
N HIS A 398 -10.29 7.31 -21.48
CA HIS A 398 -9.84 7.24 -22.88
C HIS A 398 -10.63 6.27 -23.78
N VAL A 399 -11.92 6.04 -23.50
CA VAL A 399 -12.80 5.25 -24.37
C VAL A 399 -13.18 6.08 -25.60
N SER A 400 -12.95 5.56 -26.82
CA SER A 400 -13.19 6.31 -28.06
C SER A 400 -14.65 6.73 -28.24
N LYS A 401 -14.93 7.75 -29.07
CA LYS A 401 -16.32 8.20 -29.29
C LYS A 401 -17.12 7.17 -30.08
N GLU A 402 -16.45 6.48 -30.99
CA GLU A 402 -16.94 5.36 -31.79
C GLU A 402 -17.31 4.17 -30.89
N ASP A 403 -16.47 3.85 -29.90
CA ASP A 403 -16.75 2.84 -28.88
C ASP A 403 -17.90 3.28 -27.97
N GLN A 404 -17.93 4.54 -27.50
CA GLN A 404 -19.02 5.07 -26.67
C GLN A 404 -20.37 4.94 -27.37
N GLU A 405 -20.47 5.35 -28.64
CA GLU A 405 -21.70 5.17 -29.42
C GLU A 405 -22.06 3.69 -29.61
N SER A 406 -21.06 2.82 -29.78
CA SER A 406 -21.28 1.36 -29.87
C SER A 406 -21.78 0.76 -28.55
N VAL A 407 -21.27 1.23 -27.40
CA VAL A 407 -21.77 0.88 -26.06
C VAL A 407 -23.23 1.31 -25.89
N PHE A 408 -23.57 2.54 -26.28
CA PHE A 408 -24.97 3.02 -26.22
C PHE A 408 -25.88 2.27 -27.21
N ALA A 409 -25.37 1.83 -28.36
CA ALA A 409 -26.10 0.98 -29.29
C ALA A 409 -26.41 -0.41 -28.72
N MET A 410 -25.47 -1.03 -27.99
CA MET A 410 -25.72 -2.31 -27.33
C MET A 410 -26.77 -2.19 -26.21
N LEU A 411 -26.76 -1.09 -25.45
CA LEU A 411 -27.79 -0.79 -24.45
C LEU A 411 -29.18 -0.59 -25.09
N ALA A 412 -29.26 0.19 -26.17
CA ALA A 412 -30.50 0.39 -26.93
C ALA A 412 -31.01 -0.93 -27.54
N ALA A 413 -30.11 -1.79 -28.05
CA ALA A 413 -30.46 -3.11 -28.56
C ALA A 413 -31.03 -4.04 -27.45
N VAL A 414 -30.48 -3.99 -26.24
CA VAL A 414 -31.03 -4.71 -25.07
C VAL A 414 -32.43 -4.21 -24.72
N LEU A 415 -32.67 -2.89 -24.74
CA LEU A 415 -34.01 -2.33 -24.48
C LEU A 415 -35.03 -2.73 -25.55
N TRP A 416 -34.65 -2.66 -26.83
CA TRP A 416 -35.52 -3.05 -27.96
C TRP A 416 -35.73 -4.57 -28.05
N LEU A 417 -34.77 -5.40 -27.64
CA LEU A 417 -34.93 -6.85 -27.56
C LEU A 417 -36.14 -7.24 -26.69
N GLY A 418 -36.37 -6.54 -25.56
CA GLY A 418 -37.52 -6.81 -24.70
C GLY A 418 -38.89 -6.53 -25.36
N ASN A 419 -38.93 -5.67 -26.37
CA ASN A 419 -40.14 -5.33 -27.11
C ASN A 419 -40.47 -6.30 -28.24
N VAL A 420 -39.50 -7.13 -28.67
CA VAL A 420 -39.73 -8.19 -29.67
C VAL A 420 -40.83 -9.15 -29.19
N SER A 421 -41.87 -9.25 -30.02
CA SER A 421 -43.07 -10.07 -29.80
C SER A 421 -43.06 -11.29 -30.73
N PHE A 422 -43.90 -12.29 -30.40
CA PHE A 422 -43.88 -13.61 -31.03
C PHE A 422 -45.27 -14.03 -31.50
N THR A 423 -45.38 -14.56 -32.71
CA THR A 423 -46.62 -15.11 -33.28
C THR A 423 -46.55 -16.62 -33.40
N ILE A 424 -47.65 -17.32 -33.12
CA ILE A 424 -47.73 -18.79 -33.22
C ILE A 424 -47.85 -19.19 -34.69
N ILE A 425 -47.02 -20.14 -35.12
CA ILE A 425 -46.91 -20.56 -36.53
C ILE A 425 -47.51 -21.95 -36.82
N ASP A 426 -47.76 -22.78 -35.80
CA ASP A 426 -48.33 -24.11 -35.97
C ASP A 426 -49.09 -24.63 -34.73
N ASN A 427 -49.81 -25.74 -34.91
CA ASN A 427 -50.65 -26.38 -33.90
C ASN A 427 -49.87 -26.95 -32.70
N GLU A 428 -48.54 -27.00 -32.76
CA GLU A 428 -47.68 -27.46 -31.66
C GLU A 428 -47.22 -26.29 -30.76
N ASN A 429 -47.76 -25.08 -31.00
CA ASN A 429 -47.46 -23.83 -30.30
C ASN A 429 -46.02 -23.33 -30.50
N HIS A 430 -45.37 -23.70 -31.60
CA HIS A 430 -44.12 -23.06 -32.01
C HIS A 430 -44.36 -21.62 -32.45
N VAL A 431 -43.36 -20.77 -32.26
CA VAL A 431 -43.45 -19.34 -32.59
C VAL A 431 -42.33 -18.86 -33.50
N GLU A 432 -42.61 -17.77 -34.21
CA GLU A 432 -41.59 -16.94 -34.83
C GLU A 432 -41.72 -15.48 -34.36
N PRO A 433 -40.60 -14.71 -34.29
CA PRO A 433 -40.67 -13.26 -34.06
C PRO A 433 -41.54 -12.55 -35.10
N GLU A 434 -42.34 -11.61 -34.61
CA GLU A 434 -43.13 -10.70 -35.44
C GLU A 434 -42.20 -9.72 -36.19
N PRO A 435 -42.41 -9.44 -37.49
CA PRO A 435 -41.54 -8.55 -38.27
C PRO A 435 -41.88 -7.07 -38.00
N ASP A 436 -41.65 -6.63 -36.76
CA ASP A 436 -42.04 -5.31 -36.25
C ASP A 436 -40.90 -4.28 -36.23
N GLU A 437 -41.19 -3.07 -35.71
CA GLU A 437 -40.18 -2.03 -35.49
C GLU A 437 -39.11 -2.47 -34.49
N SER A 438 -39.47 -3.26 -33.47
CA SER A 438 -38.52 -3.77 -32.47
C SER A 438 -37.48 -4.70 -33.11
N LEU A 439 -37.92 -5.74 -33.85
CA LEU A 439 -37.03 -6.71 -34.48
C LEU A 439 -36.10 -6.06 -35.51
N SER A 440 -36.63 -5.14 -36.32
CA SER A 440 -35.85 -4.39 -37.31
C SER A 440 -34.87 -3.38 -36.68
N THR A 441 -35.27 -2.73 -35.57
CA THR A 441 -34.38 -1.85 -34.80
C THR A 441 -33.25 -2.64 -34.11
N VAL A 442 -33.55 -3.79 -33.49
CA VAL A 442 -32.52 -4.67 -32.91
C VAL A 442 -31.52 -5.12 -33.97
N ALA A 443 -31.99 -5.59 -35.13
CA ALA A 443 -31.10 -6.03 -36.21
C ALA A 443 -30.16 -4.90 -36.68
N LYS A 444 -30.69 -3.67 -36.81
CA LYS A 444 -29.92 -2.47 -37.18
C LYS A 444 -28.90 -2.06 -36.11
N LEU A 445 -29.23 -2.15 -34.82
CA LEU A 445 -28.36 -1.74 -33.71
C LEU A 445 -27.24 -2.75 -33.40
N ILE A 446 -27.52 -4.04 -33.57
CA ILE A 446 -26.53 -5.13 -33.45
C ILE A 446 -25.71 -5.29 -34.74
N GLY A 447 -26.25 -4.84 -35.88
CA GLY A 447 -25.60 -4.95 -37.18
C GLY A 447 -25.67 -6.36 -37.78
N CYS A 448 -26.72 -7.11 -37.48
CA CYS A 448 -26.95 -8.48 -37.97
C CYS A 448 -28.07 -8.54 -39.01
N ASN A 449 -28.13 -9.64 -39.76
CA ASN A 449 -29.23 -9.90 -40.69
C ASN A 449 -30.53 -10.19 -39.92
N ILE A 450 -31.63 -9.52 -40.27
CA ILE A 450 -32.93 -9.68 -39.60
C ILE A 450 -33.45 -11.13 -39.70
N ASN A 451 -33.12 -11.85 -40.77
CA ASN A 451 -33.48 -13.26 -40.93
C ASN A 451 -32.66 -14.18 -40.02
N GLU A 452 -31.37 -13.89 -39.79
CA GLU A 452 -30.53 -14.64 -38.87
C GLU A 452 -30.99 -14.42 -37.41
N LEU A 453 -31.31 -13.17 -37.05
CA LEU A 453 -31.93 -12.83 -35.76
C LEU A 453 -33.27 -13.55 -35.58
N LYS A 454 -34.12 -13.57 -36.61
CA LYS A 454 -35.41 -14.26 -36.57
C LYS A 454 -35.23 -15.78 -36.37
N LEU A 455 -34.26 -16.39 -37.04
CA LEU A 455 -33.93 -17.81 -36.87
C LEU A 455 -33.41 -18.11 -35.45
N ALA A 456 -32.46 -17.32 -34.95
CA ALA A 456 -31.85 -17.50 -33.62
C ALA A 456 -32.82 -17.31 -32.43
N LEU A 457 -33.98 -16.67 -32.66
CA LEU A 457 -35.06 -16.49 -31.68
C LEU A 457 -36.25 -17.45 -31.87
N SER A 458 -36.29 -18.25 -32.94
CA SER A 458 -37.39 -19.19 -33.24
C SER A 458 -36.97 -20.65 -33.34
N LYS A 459 -35.68 -20.91 -33.57
CA LYS A 459 -35.12 -22.24 -33.84
C LYS A 459 -33.82 -22.41 -33.06
N ARG A 460 -33.53 -23.65 -32.69
CA ARG A 460 -32.33 -24.06 -31.95
C ARG A 460 -31.71 -25.27 -32.63
N ASN A 461 -30.44 -25.17 -32.98
CA ASN A 461 -29.68 -26.30 -33.51
C ASN A 461 -29.08 -27.10 -32.36
N MET A 462 -29.41 -28.38 -32.26
CA MET A 462 -28.85 -29.30 -31.28
C MET A 462 -27.95 -30.32 -31.97
N ARG A 463 -26.67 -30.37 -31.58
CA ARG A 463 -25.77 -31.44 -32.02
C ARG A 463 -25.96 -32.68 -31.14
N VAL A 464 -26.36 -33.78 -31.75
CA VAL A 464 -26.54 -35.08 -31.09
C VAL A 464 -25.82 -36.13 -31.92
N ASN A 465 -24.76 -36.75 -31.36
CA ASN A 465 -23.97 -37.79 -32.02
C ASN A 465 -23.52 -37.44 -33.46
N ASN A 466 -22.94 -36.24 -33.62
CA ASN A 466 -22.53 -35.57 -34.87
C ASN A 466 -23.67 -35.03 -35.77
N ASP A 467 -24.89 -35.52 -35.68
CA ASP A 467 -26.02 -34.94 -36.42
C ASP A 467 -26.49 -33.62 -35.80
N THR A 468 -26.98 -32.70 -36.64
CA THR A 468 -27.51 -31.39 -36.20
C THR A 468 -29.01 -31.35 -36.40
N ILE A 469 -29.75 -31.48 -35.30
CA ILE A 469 -31.22 -31.49 -35.25
C ILE A 469 -31.72 -30.05 -35.05
N VAL A 470 -32.60 -29.57 -35.93
CA VAL A 470 -33.22 -28.23 -35.81
C VAL A 470 -34.52 -28.35 -35.04
N GLN A 471 -34.54 -27.87 -33.79
CA GLN A 471 -35.75 -27.77 -32.96
C GLN A 471 -36.40 -26.40 -33.16
N LYS A 472 -37.72 -26.35 -33.40
CA LYS A 472 -38.51 -25.11 -33.29
C LYS A 472 -38.75 -24.78 -31.81
N LEU A 473 -38.86 -23.50 -31.47
CA LEU A 473 -39.11 -23.04 -30.10
C LEU A 473 -40.59 -22.74 -29.87
N THR A 474 -41.10 -23.15 -28.70
CA THR A 474 -42.40 -22.72 -28.18
C THR A 474 -42.33 -21.30 -27.61
N LEU A 475 -43.48 -20.66 -27.36
CA LEU A 475 -43.55 -19.27 -26.87
C LEU A 475 -42.67 -19.02 -25.62
N SER A 476 -42.68 -19.91 -24.63
CA SER A 476 -41.81 -19.77 -23.44
C SER A 476 -40.34 -19.80 -23.86
N GLN A 477 -39.92 -20.85 -24.57
CA GLN A 477 -38.52 -21.06 -24.96
C GLN A 477 -37.96 -19.93 -25.84
N ALA A 478 -38.82 -19.30 -26.65
CA ALA A 478 -38.45 -18.15 -27.48
C ALA A 478 -38.26 -16.87 -26.65
N ILE A 479 -39.11 -16.64 -25.64
CA ILE A 479 -38.93 -15.59 -24.62
C ILE A 479 -37.64 -15.86 -23.83
N ASP A 480 -37.43 -17.10 -23.38
CA ASP A 480 -36.24 -17.52 -22.62
C ASP A 480 -34.95 -17.28 -23.43
N ALA A 481 -34.97 -17.57 -24.74
CA ALA A 481 -33.85 -17.32 -25.66
C ALA A 481 -33.58 -15.83 -25.90
N ARG A 482 -34.63 -15.02 -26.09
CA ARG A 482 -34.56 -13.55 -26.22
C ARG A 482 -33.97 -12.91 -24.96
N ASP A 483 -34.46 -13.33 -23.79
CA ASP A 483 -34.00 -12.85 -22.51
C ASP A 483 -32.58 -13.33 -22.19
N ALA A 484 -32.20 -14.55 -22.59
CA ALA A 484 -30.82 -15.06 -22.50
C ALA A 484 -29.86 -14.26 -23.39
N LEU A 485 -30.26 -13.89 -24.60
CA LEU A 485 -29.47 -13.02 -25.48
C LEU A 485 -29.29 -11.63 -24.86
N ALA A 486 -30.37 -11.00 -24.36
CA ALA A 486 -30.31 -9.71 -23.67
C ALA A 486 -29.41 -9.72 -22.42
N LYS A 487 -29.56 -10.74 -21.55
CA LYS A 487 -28.69 -10.98 -20.38
C LYS A 487 -27.21 -11.13 -20.78
N SER A 488 -26.94 -11.78 -21.91
CA SER A 488 -25.58 -12.06 -22.38
C SER A 488 -24.89 -10.86 -23.03
N ILE A 489 -25.61 -10.09 -23.86
CA ILE A 489 -25.10 -8.83 -24.43
C ILE A 489 -24.73 -7.86 -23.31
N TYR A 490 -25.60 -7.70 -22.30
CA TYR A 490 -25.32 -6.79 -21.17
C TYR A 490 -24.13 -7.24 -20.33
N ALA A 491 -24.02 -8.54 -20.02
CA ALA A 491 -22.89 -9.07 -19.26
C ALA A 491 -21.55 -8.89 -19.99
N CYS A 492 -21.48 -9.23 -21.29
CA CYS A 492 -20.25 -9.05 -22.06
C CYS A 492 -19.91 -7.57 -22.32
N LEU A 493 -20.91 -6.69 -22.42
CA LEU A 493 -20.70 -5.24 -22.46
C LEU A 493 -20.06 -4.71 -21.16
N PHE A 494 -20.52 -5.19 -20.01
CA PHE A 494 -19.96 -4.83 -18.70
C PHE A 494 -18.52 -5.35 -18.53
N ASP A 495 -18.27 -6.63 -18.86
CA ASP A 495 -16.93 -7.21 -18.79
C ASP A 495 -15.95 -6.51 -19.76
N TRP A 496 -16.41 -6.13 -20.96
CA TRP A 496 -15.62 -5.37 -21.93
C TRP A 496 -15.31 -3.94 -21.44
N LEU A 497 -16.27 -3.24 -20.82
CA LEU A 497 -16.04 -1.93 -20.21
C LEU A 497 -14.99 -2.01 -19.10
N VAL A 498 -15.06 -3.04 -18.25
CA VAL A 498 -14.04 -3.33 -17.23
C VAL A 498 -12.68 -3.62 -17.88
N GLU A 499 -12.64 -4.30 -19.03
CA GLU A 499 -11.39 -4.52 -19.78
C GLU A 499 -10.78 -3.20 -20.31
N GLN A 500 -11.60 -2.27 -20.84
CA GLN A 500 -11.10 -0.96 -21.29
C GLN A 500 -10.61 -0.09 -20.12
N ILE A 501 -11.36 -0.07 -19.01
CA ILE A 501 -10.92 0.60 -17.77
C ILE A 501 -9.56 0.06 -17.32
N ASN A 502 -9.37 -1.26 -17.35
CA ASN A 502 -8.08 -1.90 -17.02
C ASN A 502 -6.96 -1.55 -18.00
N LYS A 503 -7.25 -1.31 -19.29
CA LYS A 503 -6.24 -0.86 -20.28
C LYS A 503 -5.74 0.55 -19.98
N SER A 504 -6.63 1.47 -19.58
CA SER A 504 -6.26 2.82 -19.09
C SER A 504 -5.34 2.72 -17.87
N LEU A 505 -5.78 1.97 -16.84
CA LEU A 505 -5.11 1.93 -15.55
C LEU A 505 -3.79 1.12 -15.52
N ALA A 506 -3.39 0.49 -16.63
CA ALA A 506 -2.19 -0.34 -16.74
C ALA A 506 -0.87 0.43 -16.98
N VAL A 507 -0.90 1.77 -16.93
CA VAL A 507 0.28 2.64 -17.19
C VAL A 507 1.32 2.53 -16.07
N GLY A 508 2.30 1.65 -16.26
CA GLY A 508 3.45 1.52 -15.35
C GLY A 508 3.96 0.09 -15.16
N LYS A 509 4.29 -0.63 -16.23
CA LYS A 509 4.61 -2.09 -16.23
C LYS A 509 5.76 -2.58 -15.32
N ARG A 510 6.39 -1.73 -14.51
CA ARG A 510 7.25 -2.16 -13.39
C ARG A 510 6.37 -2.60 -12.20
N ARG A 511 5.76 -3.78 -12.30
CA ARG A 511 5.11 -4.43 -11.16
C ARG A 511 6.17 -4.75 -10.11
N THR A 512 6.26 -3.92 -9.07
CA THR A 512 7.13 -4.05 -7.90
C THR A 512 6.80 -5.24 -6.99
N GLY A 513 5.70 -5.93 -7.28
CA GLY A 513 5.06 -6.90 -6.40
C GLY A 513 4.12 -6.27 -5.37
N ARG A 514 4.20 -4.95 -5.11
CA ARG A 514 3.49 -4.26 -4.02
C ARG A 514 2.11 -3.74 -4.44
N SER A 515 1.05 -4.17 -3.75
CA SER A 515 -0.32 -3.71 -3.97
C SER A 515 -1.16 -3.59 -2.69
N ILE A 516 -2.19 -2.73 -2.77
CA ILE A 516 -3.29 -2.65 -1.79
C ILE A 516 -4.59 -2.93 -2.54
N SER A 517 -5.30 -3.98 -2.15
CA SER A 517 -6.59 -4.37 -2.74
C SER A 517 -7.77 -3.88 -1.90
N ILE A 518 -8.64 -3.04 -2.44
CA ILE A 518 -9.91 -2.67 -1.79
C ILE A 518 -11.01 -3.59 -2.31
N LEU A 519 -11.69 -4.30 -1.41
CA LEU A 519 -12.88 -5.10 -1.73
C LEU A 519 -14.14 -4.35 -1.26
N ASP A 520 -14.99 -3.99 -2.22
CA ASP A 520 -16.36 -3.54 -2.01
C ASP A 520 -17.30 -4.55 -2.68
N ILE A 521 -18.22 -5.12 -1.91
CA ILE A 521 -19.10 -6.21 -2.34
C ILE A 521 -20.51 -5.98 -1.80
N TYR A 522 -21.52 -6.57 -2.43
CA TYR A 522 -22.89 -6.59 -1.93
C TYR A 522 -22.94 -7.07 -0.46
N GLY A 523 -23.90 -6.56 0.31
CA GLY A 523 -24.12 -7.01 1.68
C GLY A 523 -24.80 -8.38 1.72
N PHE A 524 -25.00 -8.90 2.94
CA PHE A 524 -25.96 -9.97 3.17
C PHE A 524 -27.38 -9.47 2.83
N GLU A 525 -28.21 -10.32 2.20
CA GLU A 525 -29.56 -9.97 1.77
C GLU A 525 -30.60 -10.99 2.25
N SER A 526 -31.60 -10.52 2.98
CA SER A 526 -32.78 -11.29 3.38
C SER A 526 -34.03 -10.46 3.16
N PHE A 527 -34.85 -10.89 2.21
CA PHE A 527 -36.11 -10.29 1.78
C PHE A 527 -37.29 -11.23 2.04
N ASN A 528 -38.52 -10.75 1.83
CA ASN A 528 -39.75 -11.55 1.98
C ASN A 528 -39.83 -12.71 0.95
N LYS A 529 -39.08 -12.59 -0.16
CA LYS A 529 -38.88 -13.63 -1.17
C LYS A 529 -37.41 -13.61 -1.58
N ASN A 530 -36.71 -14.72 -1.44
CA ASN A 530 -35.29 -14.83 -1.81
C ASN A 530 -35.15 -15.86 -2.94
N SER A 531 -34.41 -15.50 -4.00
CA SER A 531 -34.20 -16.36 -5.16
C SER A 531 -32.72 -16.77 -5.27
N PHE A 532 -32.34 -17.35 -6.41
CA PHE A 532 -30.99 -17.87 -6.68
C PHE A 532 -29.90 -16.80 -6.51
N GLU A 533 -30.21 -15.54 -6.81
CA GLU A 533 -29.34 -14.38 -6.67
C GLU A 533 -28.98 -14.12 -5.20
N GLN A 534 -29.97 -14.05 -4.31
CA GLN A 534 -29.74 -13.91 -2.86
C GLN A 534 -28.97 -15.11 -2.30
N PHE A 535 -29.29 -16.32 -2.77
CA PHE A 535 -28.59 -17.55 -2.39
C PHE A 535 -27.09 -17.49 -2.73
N CYS A 536 -26.72 -16.98 -3.91
CA CYS A 536 -25.33 -16.75 -4.29
C CYS A 536 -24.68 -15.61 -3.47
N ILE A 537 -25.39 -14.49 -3.29
CA ILE A 537 -24.95 -13.32 -2.51
C ILE A 537 -24.64 -13.69 -1.06
N ASN A 538 -25.49 -14.48 -0.42
CA ASN A 538 -25.33 -14.91 0.97
C ASN A 538 -24.23 -15.96 1.11
N TYR A 539 -24.06 -16.89 0.15
CA TYR A 539 -22.90 -17.79 0.11
C TYR A 539 -21.56 -17.04 0.02
N ALA A 540 -21.47 -15.96 -0.77
CA ALA A 540 -20.28 -15.10 -0.80
C ALA A 540 -20.01 -14.43 0.56
N ASN A 541 -21.05 -13.88 1.20
CA ASN A 541 -20.94 -13.26 2.52
C ASN A 541 -20.53 -14.27 3.60
N GLU A 542 -21.09 -15.48 3.57
CA GLU A 542 -20.71 -16.61 4.45
C GLU A 542 -19.21 -16.94 4.32
N ARG A 543 -18.70 -16.97 3.08
CA ARG A 543 -17.28 -17.26 2.81
C ARG A 543 -16.34 -16.15 3.25
N LEU A 544 -16.76 -14.89 3.08
CA LEU A 544 -16.05 -13.71 3.60
C LEU A 544 -16.07 -13.67 5.13
N GLN A 545 -17.18 -14.04 5.77
CA GLN A 545 -17.28 -14.12 7.22
C GLN A 545 -16.34 -15.20 7.78
N GLN A 546 -16.21 -16.36 7.12
CA GLN A 546 -15.21 -17.35 7.51
C GLN A 546 -13.76 -16.86 7.28
N HIS A 547 -13.51 -16.06 6.24
CA HIS A 547 -12.19 -15.46 6.04
C HIS A 547 -11.83 -14.47 7.17
N PHE A 548 -12.81 -13.69 7.64
CA PHE A 548 -12.70 -12.82 8.83
C PHE A 548 -12.50 -13.63 10.12
N ASN A 549 -13.36 -14.61 10.40
CA ASN A 549 -13.27 -15.50 11.56
C ASN A 549 -11.92 -16.25 11.60
N ARG A 550 -11.42 -16.70 10.43
CA ARG A 550 -10.09 -17.33 10.35
C ARG A 550 -8.96 -16.36 10.67
N HIS A 551 -8.98 -15.13 10.17
CA HIS A 551 -7.89 -14.19 10.38
C HIS A 551 -7.86 -13.58 11.78
N LEU A 552 -9.02 -13.18 12.32
CA LEU A 552 -9.08 -12.52 13.63
C LEU A 552 -9.12 -13.52 14.80
N PHE A 553 -9.63 -14.73 14.60
CA PHE A 553 -9.74 -15.73 15.67
C PHE A 553 -8.80 -16.90 15.43
N LYS A 554 -9.03 -17.72 14.40
CA LYS A 554 -8.32 -19.01 14.26
C LYS A 554 -6.79 -18.86 14.15
N LEU A 555 -6.28 -17.91 13.35
CA LEU A 555 -4.84 -17.69 13.21
C LEU A 555 -4.18 -17.15 14.48
N GLU A 556 -4.91 -16.38 15.29
CA GLU A 556 -4.43 -15.91 16.60
C GLU A 556 -4.31 -17.08 17.59
N GLN A 557 -5.33 -17.94 17.65
CA GLN A 557 -5.33 -19.15 18.47
C GLN A 557 -4.26 -20.16 18.01
N GLU A 558 -4.10 -20.36 16.69
CA GLU A 558 -3.05 -21.16 16.07
C GLU A 558 -1.64 -20.63 16.42
N GLU A 559 -1.44 -19.30 16.49
CA GLU A 559 -0.16 -18.68 16.87
C GLU A 559 0.17 -18.87 18.36
N TYR A 560 -0.79 -18.68 19.28
CA TYR A 560 -0.57 -18.88 20.72
C TYR A 560 -0.21 -20.33 21.05
N ILE A 561 -0.87 -21.30 20.40
CA ILE A 561 -0.56 -22.74 20.54
C ILE A 561 0.85 -23.04 19.99
N GLN A 562 1.24 -22.47 18.84
CA GLN A 562 2.56 -22.69 18.24
C GLN A 562 3.72 -22.12 19.06
N ASP A 563 3.55 -20.95 19.68
CA ASP A 563 4.61 -20.33 20.50
C ASP A 563 4.56 -20.74 21.99
N GLY A 564 3.68 -21.67 22.37
CA GLY A 564 3.63 -22.26 23.72
C GLY A 564 3.03 -21.36 24.79
N ILE A 565 2.15 -20.44 24.42
CA ILE A 565 1.49 -19.53 25.35
C ILE A 565 0.42 -20.29 26.14
N ASP A 566 0.38 -20.12 27.46
CA ASP A 566 -0.77 -20.51 28.26
C ASP A 566 -1.87 -19.45 28.11
N TRP A 567 -3.00 -19.84 27.51
CA TRP A 567 -4.13 -18.96 27.22
C TRP A 567 -5.46 -19.71 27.29
N THR A 568 -6.48 -19.08 27.86
CA THR A 568 -7.82 -19.66 27.94
C THR A 568 -8.48 -19.65 26.57
N ARG A 569 -8.86 -20.83 26.06
CA ARG A 569 -9.57 -20.92 24.77
C ARG A 569 -10.87 -20.12 24.82
N VAL A 570 -11.01 -19.16 23.91
CA VAL A 570 -12.23 -18.38 23.74
C VAL A 570 -13.03 -18.97 22.60
N ASP A 571 -14.21 -19.48 22.93
CA ASP A 571 -15.14 -20.01 21.95
C ASP A 571 -15.93 -18.89 21.27
N PHE A 572 -16.13 -19.06 19.97
CA PHE A 572 -16.83 -18.16 19.06
C PHE A 572 -17.65 -19.00 18.07
N GLU A 573 -18.67 -18.40 17.47
CA GLU A 573 -19.55 -19.10 16.53
C GLU A 573 -18.84 -19.27 15.18
N ASP A 574 -18.51 -20.52 14.84
CA ASP A 574 -17.80 -20.88 13.61
C ASP A 574 -18.77 -21.32 12.51
N ASN A 575 -18.92 -20.50 11.48
CA ASN A 575 -19.83 -20.75 10.36
C ASN A 575 -19.34 -21.84 9.36
N GLN A 576 -18.37 -22.67 9.77
CA GLN A 576 -17.85 -23.77 8.96
C GLN A 576 -18.91 -24.84 8.64
N GLU A 577 -19.92 -25.05 9.49
CA GLU A 577 -21.02 -25.99 9.20
C GLU A 577 -21.89 -25.49 8.03
N CYS A 578 -22.33 -24.23 8.06
CA CYS A 578 -23.07 -23.60 6.96
C CYS A 578 -22.25 -23.62 5.65
N LEU A 579 -20.96 -23.26 5.69
CA LEU A 579 -20.11 -23.38 4.51
C LEU A 579 -19.96 -24.82 3.99
N SER A 580 -19.98 -25.80 4.88
CA SER A 580 -19.96 -27.21 4.49
C SER A 580 -21.27 -27.63 3.84
N LEU A 581 -22.42 -27.15 4.32
CA LEU A 581 -23.74 -27.34 3.69
C LEU A 581 -23.76 -26.81 2.23
N PHE A 582 -23.12 -25.67 1.95
CA PHE A 582 -22.95 -25.17 0.58
C PHE A 582 -21.92 -25.96 -0.24
N GLU A 583 -20.75 -26.27 0.34
CA GLU A 583 -19.58 -26.66 -0.45
C GLU A 583 -19.29 -28.16 -0.57
N LYS A 584 -19.82 -28.98 0.35
CA LYS A 584 -19.55 -30.43 0.46
C LYS A 584 -19.86 -31.16 -0.85
N LYS A 585 -18.98 -32.09 -1.22
CA LYS A 585 -19.16 -33.01 -2.35
C LYS A 585 -19.33 -34.45 -1.83
N PRO A 586 -20.17 -35.29 -2.45
CA PRO A 586 -21.15 -34.94 -3.49
C PRO A 586 -22.43 -34.29 -2.93
N LEU A 587 -22.72 -34.44 -1.63
CA LEU A 587 -23.95 -33.96 -1.00
C LEU A 587 -23.75 -32.58 -0.35
N GLY A 588 -24.11 -31.53 -1.08
CA GLY A 588 -24.12 -30.12 -0.64
C GLY A 588 -24.92 -29.27 -1.63
N LEU A 589 -25.46 -28.13 -1.17
CA LEU A 589 -26.45 -27.32 -1.90
C LEU A 589 -26.06 -27.04 -3.36
N LEU A 590 -24.82 -26.59 -3.59
CA LEU A 590 -24.32 -26.25 -4.93
C LEU A 590 -24.15 -27.49 -5.82
N SER A 591 -23.73 -28.62 -5.24
CA SER A 591 -23.49 -29.88 -5.97
C SER A 591 -24.80 -30.54 -6.39
N LEU A 592 -25.81 -30.55 -5.51
CA LEU A 592 -27.15 -31.08 -5.79
C LEU A 592 -27.91 -30.19 -6.79
N LEU A 593 -27.72 -28.86 -6.72
CA LEU A 593 -28.27 -27.91 -7.68
C LEU A 593 -27.69 -28.11 -9.10
N ASP A 594 -26.38 -28.32 -9.21
CA ASP A 594 -25.70 -28.54 -10.50
C ASP A 594 -26.08 -29.90 -11.12
N GLU A 595 -26.20 -30.95 -10.30
CA GLU A 595 -26.67 -32.26 -10.74
C GLU A 595 -28.11 -32.18 -11.28
N GLU A 596 -29.02 -31.53 -10.55
CA GLU A 596 -30.41 -31.38 -10.98
C GLU A 596 -30.55 -30.40 -12.17
N SER A 597 -29.63 -29.43 -12.30
CA SER A 597 -29.57 -28.53 -13.45
C SER A 597 -29.13 -29.27 -14.72
N THR A 598 -28.26 -30.29 -14.61
CA THR A 598 -27.86 -31.12 -15.77
C THR A 598 -28.84 -32.25 -16.07
N PHE A 599 -29.72 -32.63 -15.13
CA PHE A 599 -30.74 -33.66 -15.35
C PHE A 599 -31.83 -33.20 -16.35
N PRO A 600 -32.11 -33.94 -17.44
CA PRO A 600 -33.04 -33.49 -18.50
C PRO A 600 -34.47 -33.22 -18.01
N ASN A 601 -34.96 -34.04 -17.08
CA ASN A 601 -36.30 -33.92 -16.49
C ASN A 601 -36.28 -33.22 -15.12
N GLY A 602 -35.20 -32.53 -14.77
CA GLY A 602 -35.05 -31.82 -13.50
C GLY A 602 -35.96 -30.59 -13.40
N THR A 603 -36.67 -30.46 -12.29
CA THR A 603 -37.62 -29.38 -11.99
C THR A 603 -37.33 -28.74 -10.63
N ASP A 604 -37.78 -27.51 -10.39
CA ASP A 604 -37.63 -26.83 -9.09
C ASP A 604 -38.23 -27.62 -7.90
N LEU A 605 -39.20 -28.51 -8.16
CA LEU A 605 -39.83 -29.35 -7.17
C LEU A 605 -39.01 -30.62 -6.88
N THR A 606 -38.45 -31.26 -7.92
CA THR A 606 -37.52 -32.38 -7.72
C THR A 606 -36.24 -31.89 -7.04
N LEU A 607 -35.72 -30.71 -7.41
CA LEU A 607 -34.68 -30.00 -6.65
C LEU A 607 -35.06 -29.84 -5.16
N ALA A 608 -36.21 -29.22 -4.87
CA ALA A 608 -36.64 -28.98 -3.49
C ALA A 608 -36.74 -30.29 -2.68
N ASN A 609 -37.24 -31.37 -3.28
CA ASN A 609 -37.35 -32.67 -2.60
C ASN A 609 -35.98 -33.33 -2.40
N LYS A 610 -35.08 -33.25 -3.39
CA LYS A 610 -33.71 -33.79 -3.36
C LYS A 610 -32.85 -33.10 -2.29
N LEU A 611 -32.96 -31.77 -2.17
CA LEU A 611 -32.29 -31.02 -1.09
C LEU A 611 -32.75 -31.52 0.28
N LYS A 612 -34.07 -31.69 0.49
CA LYS A 612 -34.62 -32.19 1.76
C LYS A 612 -34.15 -33.62 2.06
N GLN A 613 -34.22 -34.51 1.08
CA GLN A 613 -33.81 -35.91 1.23
C GLN A 613 -32.34 -36.08 1.63
N HIS A 614 -31.45 -35.17 1.22
CA HIS A 614 -30.01 -35.30 1.46
C HIS A 614 -29.43 -34.35 2.52
N LEU A 615 -30.16 -33.31 2.94
CA LEU A 615 -29.64 -32.24 3.81
C LEU A 615 -30.43 -32.03 5.11
N ASN A 616 -31.58 -32.71 5.31
CA ASN A 616 -32.38 -32.59 6.53
C ASN A 616 -31.63 -32.92 7.84
N ASP A 617 -30.56 -33.74 7.78
CA ASP A 617 -29.74 -34.10 8.95
C ASP A 617 -28.75 -32.98 9.36
N ASN A 618 -28.70 -31.85 8.64
CA ASN A 618 -27.77 -30.77 8.91
C ASN A 618 -28.38 -29.65 9.76
N SER A 619 -27.69 -29.30 10.85
CA SER A 619 -27.95 -28.17 11.76
C SER A 619 -28.35 -26.85 11.08
N CYS A 620 -27.73 -26.52 9.94
CA CYS A 620 -27.96 -25.26 9.23
C CYS A 620 -29.05 -25.33 8.15
N PHE A 621 -29.74 -26.46 7.95
CA PHE A 621 -30.73 -26.63 6.88
C PHE A 621 -32.12 -27.00 7.43
N ARG A 622 -33.17 -26.35 6.91
CA ARG A 622 -34.57 -26.73 7.19
C ARG A 622 -35.38 -26.83 5.90
N GLY A 623 -35.90 -28.02 5.63
CA GLY A 623 -36.85 -28.25 4.55
C GLY A 623 -38.24 -27.69 4.88
N ASP A 624 -38.80 -26.87 3.99
CA ASP A 624 -40.18 -26.36 4.13
C ASP A 624 -41.17 -27.13 3.23
N ARG A 625 -42.47 -26.88 3.34
CA ARG A 625 -43.51 -27.49 2.52
C ARG A 625 -43.54 -26.84 1.13
N GLY A 626 -43.54 -27.65 0.06
CA GLY A 626 -43.55 -27.17 -1.32
C GLY A 626 -42.17 -26.72 -1.84
N LYS A 627 -42.15 -25.70 -2.72
CA LYS A 627 -40.97 -25.18 -3.43
C LYS A 627 -40.09 -24.22 -2.57
N ALA A 628 -39.76 -24.60 -1.33
CA ALA A 628 -38.94 -23.77 -0.45
C ALA A 628 -38.01 -24.56 0.47
N PHE A 629 -36.93 -23.90 0.91
CA PHE A 629 -36.01 -24.36 1.95
C PHE A 629 -35.44 -23.15 2.71
N THR A 630 -35.09 -23.33 3.99
CA THR A 630 -34.41 -22.32 4.81
C THR A 630 -32.96 -22.75 5.07
N VAL A 631 -32.04 -21.79 5.07
CA VAL A 631 -30.67 -21.94 5.58
C VAL A 631 -30.46 -21.01 6.77
N ALA A 632 -29.86 -21.52 7.84
CA ALA A 632 -29.37 -20.71 8.95
C ALA A 632 -27.96 -20.19 8.61
N HIS A 633 -27.87 -18.90 8.29
CA HIS A 633 -26.63 -18.18 8.00
C HIS A 633 -26.09 -17.52 9.27
N TYR A 634 -24.83 -17.07 9.25
CA TYR A 634 -24.24 -16.26 10.33
C TYR A 634 -25.02 -14.97 10.68
N ALA A 635 -25.87 -14.50 9.77
CA ALA A 635 -26.70 -13.31 9.94
C ALA A 635 -28.18 -13.62 10.27
N GLY A 636 -28.54 -14.90 10.44
CA GLY A 636 -29.90 -15.37 10.72
C GLY A 636 -30.45 -16.33 9.66
N GLU A 637 -31.70 -16.75 9.84
CA GLU A 637 -32.38 -17.63 8.90
C GLU A 637 -32.83 -16.91 7.61
N VAL A 638 -32.64 -17.55 6.46
CA VAL A 638 -33.14 -17.07 5.16
C VAL A 638 -33.86 -18.19 4.42
N THR A 639 -35.13 -17.97 4.06
CA THR A 639 -35.94 -18.90 3.26
C THR A 639 -35.88 -18.53 1.79
N TYR A 640 -35.55 -19.51 0.95
CA TYR A 640 -35.41 -19.37 -0.51
C TYR A 640 -36.54 -20.12 -1.23
N GLU A 641 -37.16 -19.48 -2.23
CA GLU A 641 -38.13 -20.11 -3.12
C GLU A 641 -37.39 -20.79 -4.28
N THR A 642 -37.53 -22.12 -4.46
CA THR A 642 -36.81 -22.85 -5.53
C THR A 642 -37.30 -22.53 -6.94
N THR A 643 -38.40 -21.77 -7.09
CA THR A 643 -38.99 -21.40 -8.38
C THR A 643 -37.97 -20.69 -9.27
N GLY A 644 -37.66 -21.29 -10.43
CA GLY A 644 -36.69 -20.78 -11.39
C GLY A 644 -35.22 -21.05 -11.06
N PHE A 645 -34.88 -21.75 -9.97
CA PHE A 645 -33.48 -22.02 -9.60
C PHE A 645 -32.73 -22.79 -10.69
N LEU A 646 -33.34 -23.82 -11.29
CA LEU A 646 -32.67 -24.64 -12.30
C LEU A 646 -32.43 -23.87 -13.60
N GLU A 647 -33.38 -23.04 -14.01
CA GLU A 647 -33.25 -22.19 -15.21
C GLU A 647 -32.15 -21.13 -15.02
N LYS A 648 -32.21 -20.39 -13.89
CA LYS A 648 -31.21 -19.38 -13.53
C LYS A 648 -29.79 -19.96 -13.38
N ASN A 649 -29.66 -21.18 -12.87
CA ASN A 649 -28.36 -21.84 -12.73
C ASN A 649 -27.82 -22.41 -14.06
N ARG A 650 -28.69 -22.73 -15.02
CA ARG A 650 -28.30 -23.20 -16.37
C ARG A 650 -27.60 -22.09 -17.17
N ASP A 651 -28.19 -20.88 -17.28
CA ASP A 651 -27.61 -19.71 -17.97
C ASP A 651 -27.02 -20.02 -19.36
N LEU A 652 -27.72 -20.89 -20.11
CA LEU A 652 -27.29 -21.43 -21.39
C LEU A 652 -27.70 -20.52 -22.56
N LEU A 653 -26.86 -19.54 -22.89
CA LEU A 653 -26.92 -18.92 -24.22
C LEU A 653 -26.71 -20.00 -25.29
N HIS A 654 -27.58 -20.04 -26.30
CA HIS A 654 -27.53 -21.08 -27.33
C HIS A 654 -26.41 -20.80 -28.34
N SER A 655 -25.86 -21.86 -28.95
CA SER A 655 -24.79 -21.76 -29.95
C SER A 655 -25.17 -20.87 -31.14
N ASP A 656 -26.46 -20.88 -31.50
CA ASP A 656 -27.00 -20.09 -32.61
C ASP A 656 -26.98 -18.58 -32.31
N SER A 657 -27.17 -18.21 -31.04
CA SER A 657 -27.06 -16.83 -30.57
C SER A 657 -25.60 -16.35 -30.53
N ILE A 658 -24.66 -17.23 -30.20
CA ILE A 658 -23.21 -16.94 -30.28
C ILE A 658 -22.79 -16.80 -31.75
N GLN A 659 -23.29 -17.67 -32.63
CA GLN A 659 -23.02 -17.62 -34.07
C GLN A 659 -23.59 -16.32 -34.68
N LEU A 660 -24.81 -15.92 -34.31
CA LEU A 660 -25.40 -14.63 -34.70
C LEU A 660 -24.49 -13.45 -34.29
N LEU A 661 -24.03 -13.41 -33.04
CA LEU A 661 -23.12 -12.36 -32.57
C LEU A 661 -21.78 -12.36 -33.35
N SER A 662 -21.34 -13.51 -33.87
CA SER A 662 -20.15 -13.61 -34.73
C SER A 662 -20.39 -13.22 -36.20
N SER A 663 -21.62 -13.32 -36.73
CA SER A 663 -21.96 -12.88 -38.10
C SER A 663 -22.30 -11.39 -38.21
N CYS A 664 -22.42 -10.70 -37.07
CA CYS A 664 -22.65 -9.26 -37.01
C CYS A 664 -21.55 -8.45 -37.71
N SER A 665 -21.95 -7.33 -38.31
CA SER A 665 -21.03 -6.34 -38.91
C SER A 665 -20.36 -5.41 -37.89
N CYS A 666 -20.90 -5.31 -36.66
CA CYS A 666 -20.37 -4.45 -35.61
C CYS A 666 -19.31 -5.16 -34.74
N HIS A 667 -18.25 -4.44 -34.39
CA HIS A 667 -17.09 -4.98 -33.68
C HIS A 667 -17.40 -5.48 -32.25
N LEU A 668 -18.27 -4.80 -31.49
CA LEU A 668 -18.62 -5.23 -30.12
C LEU A 668 -19.30 -6.62 -30.09
N PRO A 669 -20.38 -6.90 -30.85
CA PRO A 669 -20.92 -8.26 -30.99
C PRO A 669 -19.89 -9.34 -31.35
N GLN A 670 -19.01 -9.06 -32.32
CA GLN A 670 -17.94 -10.00 -32.71
C GLN A 670 -16.96 -10.27 -31.55
N ALA A 671 -16.59 -9.22 -30.81
CA ALA A 671 -15.73 -9.34 -29.63
C ALA A 671 -16.42 -10.13 -28.51
N PHE A 672 -17.72 -9.91 -28.27
CA PHE A 672 -18.50 -10.69 -27.30
C PHE A 672 -18.56 -12.17 -27.68
N ALA A 673 -18.87 -12.50 -28.94
CA ALA A 673 -18.87 -13.88 -29.43
C ALA A 673 -17.49 -14.54 -29.28
N SER A 674 -16.42 -13.82 -29.64
CA SER A 674 -15.04 -14.29 -29.48
C SER A 674 -14.70 -14.60 -28.01
N SER A 675 -15.09 -13.71 -27.08
CA SER A 675 -14.93 -13.96 -25.64
C SER A 675 -15.71 -15.20 -25.17
N MET A 676 -16.98 -15.32 -25.57
CA MET A 676 -17.84 -16.47 -25.22
C MET A 676 -17.23 -17.81 -25.68
N LEU A 677 -16.67 -17.87 -26.89
CA LEU A 677 -15.98 -19.05 -27.42
C LEU A 677 -14.71 -19.38 -26.63
N ILE A 678 -13.87 -18.38 -26.31
CA ILE A 678 -12.66 -18.59 -25.51
C ILE A 678 -12.96 -19.13 -24.10
N TYR A 679 -14.10 -18.74 -23.49
CA TYR A 679 -14.56 -19.32 -22.23
C TYR A 679 -15.07 -20.77 -22.37
N SER A 680 -15.52 -21.19 -23.57
CA SER A 680 -15.90 -22.58 -23.85
C SER A 680 -14.70 -23.51 -24.05
N GLU A 681 -13.52 -23.00 -24.41
CA GLU A 681 -12.37 -23.83 -24.79
C GLU A 681 -11.31 -24.02 -23.68
N LYS A 682 -11.22 -23.12 -22.69
CA LYS A 682 -10.17 -23.19 -21.65
C LYS A 682 -10.48 -24.25 -20.56
N PRO A 683 -9.67 -25.31 -20.42
CA PRO A 683 -9.81 -26.22 -19.28
C PRO A 683 -9.34 -25.53 -18.00
N LEU A 684 -10.21 -25.41 -17.00
CA LEU A 684 -9.78 -24.98 -15.66
C LEU A 684 -8.93 -26.08 -15.01
N VAL A 685 -7.68 -25.75 -14.71
CA VAL A 685 -6.65 -26.72 -14.32
C VAL A 685 -6.98 -27.39 -12.97
N GLY A 686 -7.29 -28.68 -13.01
CA GLY A 686 -7.53 -29.52 -11.82
C GLY A 686 -7.32 -31.01 -12.16
N PRO A 687 -6.55 -31.80 -11.38
CA PRO A 687 -6.11 -33.15 -11.81
C PRO A 687 -7.18 -34.26 -11.89
N LEU A 688 -8.47 -33.96 -11.66
CA LEU A 688 -9.45 -34.98 -11.24
C LEU A 688 -10.62 -35.27 -12.22
N HIS A 689 -10.63 -34.68 -13.42
CA HIS A 689 -11.69 -34.91 -14.41
C HIS A 689 -11.14 -35.32 -15.78
N LYS A 690 -10.98 -36.63 -15.99
CA LYS A 690 -10.93 -37.24 -17.33
C LYS A 690 -12.34 -37.64 -17.76
N ALA A 691 -13.06 -36.70 -18.36
CA ALA A 691 -14.27 -36.92 -19.15
C ALA A 691 -14.12 -36.18 -20.50
N GLY A 692 -14.95 -36.51 -21.49
CA GLY A 692 -14.76 -36.06 -22.87
C GLY A 692 -14.87 -34.54 -23.05
N GLY A 693 -14.18 -34.00 -24.06
CA GLY A 693 -14.10 -32.56 -24.37
C GLY A 693 -15.40 -31.87 -24.84
N ALA A 694 -16.57 -32.45 -24.56
CA ALA A 694 -17.88 -31.87 -24.86
C ALA A 694 -18.50 -31.12 -23.66
N ASP A 695 -18.17 -31.50 -22.42
CA ASP A 695 -18.86 -30.98 -21.22
C ASP A 695 -18.43 -29.58 -20.77
N SER A 696 -17.44 -28.95 -21.44
CA SER A 696 -17.02 -27.57 -21.13
C SER A 696 -18.18 -26.55 -21.25
N GLN A 697 -19.13 -26.81 -22.18
CA GLN A 697 -20.34 -25.99 -22.36
C GLN A 697 -21.40 -26.16 -21.25
N ARG A 698 -21.21 -27.05 -20.27
CA ARG A 698 -22.18 -27.36 -19.21
C ARG A 698 -21.85 -26.78 -17.83
N LEU A 699 -20.83 -25.93 -17.71
CA LEU A 699 -20.51 -25.26 -16.44
C LEU A 699 -21.63 -24.29 -16.04
N SER A 700 -22.32 -24.59 -14.94
CA SER A 700 -23.42 -23.79 -14.37
C SER A 700 -22.95 -22.45 -13.79
N VAL A 701 -23.90 -21.55 -13.49
CA VAL A 701 -23.61 -20.30 -12.77
C VAL A 701 -23.02 -20.59 -11.39
N ALA A 702 -23.60 -21.52 -10.63
CA ALA A 702 -23.14 -21.87 -9.28
C ALA A 702 -21.69 -22.38 -9.26
N THR A 703 -21.31 -23.26 -10.20
CA THR A 703 -19.93 -23.74 -10.32
C THR A 703 -18.97 -22.66 -10.83
N LYS A 704 -19.36 -21.86 -11.84
CA LYS A 704 -18.57 -20.70 -12.31
C LYS A 704 -18.30 -19.71 -11.16
N PHE A 705 -19.34 -19.39 -10.39
CA PHE A 705 -19.26 -18.51 -9.23
C PHE A 705 -18.37 -19.08 -8.12
N LYS A 706 -18.57 -20.35 -7.73
CA LYS A 706 -17.70 -21.02 -6.73
C LYS A 706 -16.23 -20.96 -7.14
N GLY A 707 -15.92 -21.10 -8.42
CA GLY A 707 -14.58 -20.91 -8.98
C GLY A 707 -14.06 -19.47 -8.82
N GLN A 708 -14.86 -18.47 -9.18
CA GLN A 708 -14.51 -17.04 -9.03
C GLN A 708 -14.30 -16.65 -7.55
N LEU A 709 -15.20 -17.07 -6.65
CA LEU A 709 -15.13 -16.81 -5.23
C LEU A 709 -13.90 -17.48 -4.59
N PHE A 710 -13.56 -18.69 -5.00
CA PHE A 710 -12.33 -19.37 -4.54
C PHE A 710 -11.08 -18.60 -4.97
N GLN A 711 -11.01 -18.10 -6.21
CA GLN A 711 -9.89 -17.26 -6.68
C GLN A 711 -9.79 -15.94 -5.89
N LEU A 712 -10.90 -15.30 -5.56
CA LEU A 712 -10.93 -14.11 -4.69
C LEU A 712 -10.38 -14.44 -3.29
N MET A 713 -10.86 -15.51 -2.66
CA MET A 713 -10.36 -15.95 -1.34
C MET A 713 -8.87 -16.29 -1.36
N GLN A 714 -8.38 -16.91 -2.43
CA GLN A 714 -6.96 -17.24 -2.59
C GLN A 714 -6.08 -15.98 -2.71
N ARG A 715 -6.55 -14.92 -3.40
CA ARG A 715 -5.82 -13.64 -3.44
C ARG A 715 -5.81 -12.94 -2.08
N LEU A 716 -6.95 -12.83 -1.42
CA LEU A 716 -7.04 -12.22 -0.08
C LEU A 716 -6.15 -12.96 0.94
N GLY A 717 -6.11 -14.29 0.89
CA GLY A 717 -5.25 -15.13 1.74
C GLY A 717 -3.73 -14.97 1.49
N ASN A 718 -3.32 -14.29 0.41
CA ASN A 718 -1.93 -13.90 0.15
C ASN A 718 -1.64 -12.44 0.55
N THR A 719 -2.57 -11.77 1.26
CA THR A 719 -2.43 -10.38 1.74
C THR A 719 -2.60 -10.29 3.25
N THR A 720 -2.14 -9.20 3.86
CA THR A 720 -2.55 -8.82 5.22
C THR A 720 -3.90 -8.08 5.16
N PRO A 721 -4.99 -8.60 5.77
CA PRO A 721 -6.30 -7.98 5.68
C PRO A 721 -6.55 -6.95 6.79
N HIS A 722 -7.14 -5.82 6.39
CA HIS A 722 -7.65 -4.74 7.25
C HIS A 722 -9.16 -4.67 7.09
N PHE A 723 -9.92 -4.70 8.18
CA PHE A 723 -11.37 -4.88 8.13
C PHE A 723 -12.15 -3.61 8.52
N ILE A 724 -13.17 -3.27 7.72
CA ILE A 724 -14.13 -2.22 8.03
C ILE A 724 -15.55 -2.81 8.01
N ARG A 725 -16.28 -2.61 9.11
CA ARG A 725 -17.69 -3.03 9.29
C ARG A 725 -18.60 -1.80 9.23
N CYS A 726 -19.36 -1.71 8.15
CA CYS A 726 -20.34 -0.67 7.90
C CYS A 726 -21.70 -1.06 8.51
N ILE A 727 -22.31 -0.14 9.26
CA ILE A 727 -23.55 -0.33 10.02
C ILE A 727 -24.61 0.68 9.53
N LYS A 728 -25.82 0.19 9.27
CA LYS A 728 -27.01 0.98 8.94
C LYS A 728 -27.75 1.34 10.24
N PRO A 729 -27.87 2.62 10.65
CA PRO A 729 -28.46 2.95 11.96
C PRO A 729 -29.99 2.85 12.00
N ASN A 730 -30.68 3.03 10.88
CA ASN A 730 -32.15 2.93 10.79
C ASN A 730 -32.57 2.45 9.40
N ASN A 731 -33.77 1.87 9.27
CA ASN A 731 -34.27 1.35 8.00
C ASN A 731 -34.86 2.41 7.08
N VAL A 732 -35.31 3.54 7.65
CA VAL A 732 -35.97 4.67 6.95
C VAL A 732 -34.98 5.50 6.11
N GLN A 733 -33.67 5.27 6.24
CA GLN A 733 -32.59 6.06 5.61
C GLN A 733 -32.56 7.54 6.06
N SER A 734 -33.07 7.85 7.25
CA SER A 734 -33.12 9.23 7.77
C SER A 734 -31.88 9.56 8.61
N ALA A 735 -31.36 10.78 8.51
CA ALA A 735 -30.25 11.23 9.34
C ALA A 735 -30.70 11.50 10.78
N GLY A 736 -29.94 11.03 11.78
CA GLY A 736 -30.24 11.27 13.19
C GLY A 736 -31.26 10.31 13.83
N LEU A 737 -31.73 9.28 13.12
CA LEU A 737 -32.48 8.17 13.70
C LEU A 737 -31.57 6.97 13.96
N TYR A 738 -31.71 6.34 15.13
CA TYR A 738 -30.93 5.18 15.56
C TYR A 738 -31.87 4.09 16.11
N GLU A 739 -31.97 2.97 15.40
CA GLU A 739 -32.78 1.80 15.76
C GLU A 739 -31.90 0.79 16.53
N GLN A 740 -31.91 0.89 17.87
CA GLN A 740 -31.09 0.04 18.75
C GLN A 740 -31.13 -1.46 18.39
N GLY A 741 -32.32 -2.03 18.18
CA GLY A 741 -32.47 -3.45 17.80
C GLY A 741 -31.83 -3.81 16.45
N LEU A 742 -31.96 -2.93 15.45
CA LEU A 742 -31.37 -3.11 14.12
C LEU A 742 -29.83 -3.06 14.16
N VAL A 743 -29.28 -2.14 14.96
CA VAL A 743 -27.83 -2.01 15.12
C VAL A 743 -27.28 -3.17 15.94
N LEU A 744 -27.95 -3.59 17.02
CA LEU A 744 -27.55 -4.74 17.82
C LEU A 744 -27.53 -6.05 17.00
N GLN A 745 -28.53 -6.26 16.13
CA GLN A 745 -28.51 -7.39 15.19
C GLN A 745 -27.27 -7.32 14.28
N GLN A 746 -27.03 -6.20 13.60
CA GLN A 746 -25.86 -6.04 12.73
C GLN A 746 -24.51 -6.24 13.46
N LEU A 747 -24.40 -5.79 14.71
CA LEU A 747 -23.17 -5.95 15.52
C LEU A 747 -22.86 -7.42 15.83
N ARG A 748 -23.88 -8.22 16.16
CA ARG A 748 -23.79 -9.68 16.31
C ARG A 748 -23.40 -10.33 14.98
N CYS A 749 -24.14 -10.06 13.91
CA CYS A 749 -23.89 -10.67 12.60
C CYS A 749 -22.50 -10.31 12.04
N CYS A 750 -22.01 -9.08 12.25
CA CYS A 750 -20.66 -8.68 11.84
C CYS A 750 -19.54 -9.24 12.75
N GLY A 751 -19.87 -9.96 13.83
CA GLY A 751 -18.91 -10.49 14.80
C GLY A 751 -18.13 -9.42 15.56
N VAL A 752 -18.69 -8.20 15.69
CA VAL A 752 -17.98 -7.07 16.33
C VAL A 752 -17.79 -7.32 17.82
N LEU A 753 -18.81 -7.88 18.47
CA LEU A 753 -18.78 -8.23 19.89
C LEU A 753 -17.70 -9.30 20.17
N GLU A 754 -17.60 -10.30 19.30
CA GLU A 754 -16.61 -11.39 19.32
C GLU A 754 -15.19 -10.85 19.15
N VAL A 755 -14.99 -9.91 18.22
CA VAL A 755 -13.68 -9.26 18.02
C VAL A 755 -13.24 -8.50 19.26
N VAL A 756 -14.07 -7.66 19.87
CA VAL A 756 -13.65 -6.92 21.07
C VAL A 756 -13.47 -7.87 22.26
N ARG A 757 -14.31 -8.90 22.39
CA ARG A 757 -14.19 -9.96 23.41
C ARG A 757 -12.86 -10.69 23.31
N ILE A 758 -12.52 -11.24 22.13
CA ILE A 758 -11.29 -11.99 21.89
C ILE A 758 -10.06 -11.08 21.99
N SER A 759 -10.10 -9.90 21.38
CA SER A 759 -8.98 -8.93 21.44
C SER A 759 -8.66 -8.49 22.87
N ARG A 760 -9.66 -8.39 23.75
CA ARG A 760 -9.49 -8.00 25.16
C ARG A 760 -8.94 -9.14 26.03
N SER A 761 -9.34 -10.38 25.77
CA SER A 761 -8.74 -11.56 26.42
C SER A 761 -7.31 -11.85 25.96
N GLY A 762 -7.02 -11.60 24.68
CA GLY A 762 -5.75 -11.95 24.03
C GLY A 762 -4.62 -10.93 24.22
N PHE A 763 -3.59 -11.10 23.38
CA PHE A 763 -2.35 -10.33 23.38
C PHE A 763 -2.07 -9.76 21.98
N PRO A 764 -2.73 -8.65 21.59
CA PRO A 764 -2.69 -8.12 20.23
C PRO A 764 -1.32 -7.55 19.83
N THR A 765 -0.47 -7.18 20.79
CA THR A 765 0.86 -6.61 20.52
C THR A 765 1.93 -7.70 20.60
N ARG A 766 2.50 -8.10 19.45
CA ARG A 766 3.39 -9.27 19.31
C ARG A 766 4.74 -8.87 18.73
N MET A 767 5.85 -9.32 19.30
CA MET A 767 7.19 -9.08 18.72
C MET A 767 8.19 -10.19 19.06
N PHE A 768 8.87 -10.70 18.03
CA PHE A 768 9.97 -11.66 18.18
C PHE A 768 11.05 -11.18 19.15
N HIS A 769 11.59 -12.07 19.98
CA HIS A 769 12.66 -11.78 20.95
C HIS A 769 13.84 -11.02 20.33
N HIS A 770 14.29 -11.41 19.13
CA HIS A 770 15.39 -10.74 18.43
C HIS A 770 15.05 -9.33 17.93
N LYS A 771 13.78 -9.05 17.58
CA LYS A 771 13.33 -7.69 17.24
C LYS A 771 13.19 -6.84 18.51
N PHE A 772 12.66 -7.41 19.59
CA PHE A 772 12.47 -6.74 20.87
C PHE A 772 13.82 -6.36 21.52
N ALA A 773 14.72 -7.33 21.69
CA ALA A 773 16.07 -7.12 22.19
C ALA A 773 16.84 -6.08 21.37
N ARG A 774 16.77 -6.12 20.02
CA ARG A 774 17.43 -5.11 19.16
C ARG A 774 16.79 -3.72 19.27
N ARG A 775 15.48 -3.62 19.54
CA ARG A 775 14.74 -2.35 19.59
C ARG A 775 14.86 -1.62 20.93
N TYR A 776 14.87 -2.37 22.04
CA TYR A 776 14.83 -1.81 23.40
C TYR A 776 16.04 -2.15 24.26
N GLY A 777 16.92 -3.07 23.84
CA GLY A 777 18.09 -3.50 24.64
C GLY A 777 19.09 -2.39 24.97
N PHE A 778 19.08 -1.27 24.23
CA PHE A 778 19.88 -0.08 24.57
C PHE A 778 19.32 0.75 25.74
N LEU A 779 18.15 0.38 26.27
CA LEU A 779 17.57 0.93 27.49
C LEU A 779 18.02 0.18 28.76
N LEU A 780 18.73 -0.95 28.58
CA LEU A 780 19.39 -1.65 29.69
C LEU A 780 20.64 -0.87 30.11
N LEU A 781 20.83 -0.68 31.42
CA LEU A 781 21.99 0.02 31.97
C LEU A 781 23.25 -0.85 32.01
N GLU A 782 23.09 -2.17 32.02
CA GLU A 782 24.17 -3.14 32.06
C GLU A 782 24.53 -3.68 30.67
N ASN A 783 25.75 -4.20 30.53
CA ASN A 783 26.30 -4.72 29.29
C ASN A 783 25.77 -6.14 28.95
N ILE A 784 24.44 -6.30 28.94
CA ILE A 784 23.70 -7.55 28.76
C ILE A 784 23.77 -8.08 27.31
N ALA A 785 24.45 -7.35 26.41
CA ALA A 785 24.63 -7.67 24.99
C ALA A 785 25.29 -9.03 24.68
N ALA A 786 25.85 -9.73 25.69
CA ALA A 786 26.38 -11.09 25.57
C ALA A 786 25.35 -12.21 25.85
N LYS A 787 24.14 -11.88 26.31
CA LYS A 787 23.05 -12.85 26.54
C LYS A 787 22.21 -13.07 25.28
N ASP A 788 21.49 -14.19 25.23
CA ASP A 788 20.59 -14.51 24.13
C ASP A 788 19.38 -13.55 24.07
N PRO A 789 18.69 -13.42 22.92
CA PRO A 789 17.60 -12.46 22.77
C PRO A 789 16.39 -12.67 23.67
N LEU A 790 16.12 -13.89 24.15
CA LEU A 790 15.04 -14.17 25.09
C LEU A 790 15.41 -13.63 26.48
N SER A 791 16.61 -13.95 26.97
CA SER A 791 17.17 -13.39 28.21
C SER A 791 17.24 -11.86 28.20
N VAL A 792 17.65 -11.25 27.07
CA VAL A 792 17.65 -9.78 26.91
C VAL A 792 16.22 -9.23 26.99
N SER A 793 15.25 -9.89 26.35
CA SER A 793 13.85 -9.44 26.34
C SER A 793 13.22 -9.54 27.73
N VAL A 794 13.43 -10.63 28.45
CA VAL A 794 12.96 -10.82 29.83
C VAL A 794 13.59 -9.82 30.80
N ALA A 795 14.89 -9.52 30.66
CA ALA A 795 15.56 -8.51 31.48
C ALA A 795 14.94 -7.10 31.34
N ILE A 796 14.50 -6.73 30.12
CA ILE A 796 13.82 -5.45 29.87
C ILE A 796 12.44 -5.43 30.55
N LEU A 797 11.66 -6.52 30.48
CA LEU A 797 10.36 -6.62 31.14
C LEU A 797 10.45 -6.35 32.64
N HIS A 798 11.43 -6.97 33.30
CA HIS A 798 11.71 -6.75 34.72
C HIS A 798 12.24 -5.35 35.03
N GLN A 799 13.21 -4.82 34.26
CA GLN A 799 13.75 -3.46 34.51
C GLN A 799 12.66 -2.37 34.42
N PHE A 800 11.63 -2.59 33.60
CA PHE A 800 10.52 -1.66 33.41
C PHE A 800 9.25 -2.02 34.20
N ASN A 801 9.31 -3.00 35.12
CA ASN A 801 8.20 -3.41 36.01
C ASN A 801 6.87 -3.66 35.27
N ILE A 802 6.91 -4.26 34.07
CA ILE A 802 5.67 -4.68 33.40
C ILE A 802 5.11 -5.88 34.18
N LEU A 803 3.81 -5.86 34.52
CA LEU A 803 3.18 -6.91 35.32
C LEU A 803 3.07 -8.23 34.53
N PRO A 804 3.33 -9.41 35.14
CA PRO A 804 3.23 -10.71 34.46
C PRO A 804 1.86 -11.03 33.84
N GLU A 805 0.77 -10.45 34.35
CA GLU A 805 -0.58 -10.61 33.79
C GLU A 805 -0.79 -9.87 32.45
N MET A 806 0.12 -8.94 32.13
CA MET A 806 0.01 -8.00 31.02
C MET A 806 0.90 -8.38 29.82
N TYR A 807 1.75 -9.40 29.97
CA TYR A 807 2.54 -10.00 28.90
C TYR A 807 2.54 -11.53 28.98
N GLN A 808 2.93 -12.19 27.89
CA GLN A 808 3.27 -13.61 27.88
C GLN A 808 4.56 -13.85 27.10
N VAL A 809 5.31 -14.89 27.49
CA VAL A 809 6.65 -15.20 26.95
C VAL A 809 6.58 -16.53 26.19
N GLY A 810 6.49 -16.46 24.87
CA GLY A 810 6.50 -17.64 24.02
C GLY A 810 7.91 -18.05 23.58
N TYR A 811 8.00 -19.19 22.91
CA TYR A 811 9.26 -19.76 22.42
C TYR A 811 10.02 -18.85 21.43
N THR A 812 9.32 -17.98 20.67
CA THR A 812 9.94 -17.09 19.67
C THR A 812 9.58 -15.62 19.82
N LYS A 813 8.48 -15.29 20.51
CA LYS A 813 7.93 -13.92 20.63
C LYS A 813 7.59 -13.55 22.07
N LEU A 814 7.62 -12.25 22.34
CA LEU A 814 6.84 -11.65 23.42
C LEU A 814 5.46 -11.24 22.91
N PHE A 815 4.49 -11.43 23.78
CA PHE A 815 3.08 -11.11 23.59
C PHE A 815 2.67 -10.12 24.67
N PHE A 816 1.93 -9.06 24.31
CA PHE A 816 1.53 -7.99 25.23
C PHE A 816 0.05 -7.66 25.07
N ARG A 817 -0.60 -7.34 26.19
CA ARG A 817 -1.88 -6.64 26.20
C ARG A 817 -1.73 -5.22 25.65
N THR A 818 -2.84 -4.59 25.29
CA THR A 818 -2.86 -3.23 24.74
C THR A 818 -2.17 -2.21 25.67
N GLY A 819 -1.51 -1.21 25.09
CA GLY A 819 -0.87 -0.10 25.80
C GLY A 819 0.49 -0.40 26.44
N GLN A 820 0.85 -1.66 26.73
CA GLN A 820 2.02 -1.99 27.57
C GLN A 820 3.37 -1.56 26.97
N ILE A 821 3.51 -1.61 25.64
CA ILE A 821 4.72 -1.12 24.95
C ILE A 821 4.85 0.41 25.00
N GLY A 822 3.79 1.16 25.33
CA GLY A 822 3.80 2.63 25.37
C GLY A 822 4.90 3.18 26.28
N VAL A 823 5.06 2.64 27.49
CA VAL A 823 6.10 3.08 28.46
C VAL A 823 7.52 2.83 27.93
N LEU A 824 7.74 1.72 27.21
CA LEU A 824 9.02 1.40 26.57
C LEU A 824 9.31 2.34 25.41
N GLU A 825 8.32 2.65 24.57
CA GLU A 825 8.46 3.58 23.45
C GLU A 825 8.65 5.03 23.92
N ASP A 826 7.92 5.48 24.93
CA ASP A 826 8.13 6.79 25.54
C ASP A 826 9.55 6.95 26.08
N THR A 827 10.03 5.94 26.82
CA THR A 827 11.42 5.93 27.31
C THR A 827 12.41 5.91 26.14
N ARG A 828 12.16 5.08 25.12
CA ARG A 828 12.96 5.02 23.89
C ARG A 828 13.04 6.38 23.19
N ASN A 829 11.92 7.09 23.07
CA ASN A 829 11.82 8.39 22.39
C ASN A 829 12.43 9.54 23.22
N ARG A 830 12.37 9.47 24.56
CA ARG A 830 13.09 10.37 25.47
C ARG A 830 14.61 10.16 25.40
N THR A 831 15.09 8.92 25.35
CA THR A 831 16.52 8.63 25.17
C THR A 831 17.00 9.04 23.77
N LEU A 832 16.19 8.78 22.73
CA LEU A 832 16.51 9.20 21.36
C LEU A 832 16.47 10.73 21.16
N HIS A 833 15.82 11.52 22.01
CA HIS A 833 15.96 12.99 22.02
C HIS A 833 17.41 13.44 22.25
N GLY A 834 18.29 12.58 22.77
CA GLY A 834 19.74 12.79 22.76
C GLY A 834 20.32 13.09 21.37
N ILE A 835 19.65 12.70 20.28
CA ILE A 835 20.03 13.03 18.90
C ILE A 835 20.08 14.55 18.64
N LEU A 836 19.34 15.36 19.40
CA LEU A 836 19.39 16.83 19.30
C LEU A 836 20.79 17.37 19.64
N ARG A 837 21.53 16.71 20.54
CA ARG A 837 22.95 17.02 20.82
C ARG A 837 23.82 16.69 19.62
N LEU A 838 23.63 15.54 18.98
CA LEU A 838 24.38 15.18 17.76
C LEU A 838 24.09 16.16 16.62
N GLN A 839 22.83 16.57 16.44
CA GLN A 839 22.43 17.58 15.47
C GLN A 839 23.05 18.96 15.79
N SER A 840 23.15 19.37 17.05
CA SER A 840 23.78 20.65 17.41
C SER A 840 25.29 20.63 17.19
N TYR A 841 25.98 19.51 17.48
CA TYR A 841 27.39 19.32 17.12
C TYR A 841 27.61 19.35 15.61
N PHE A 842 26.77 18.68 14.81
CA PHE A 842 26.87 18.67 13.35
C PHE A 842 26.60 20.04 12.72
N ARG A 843 25.49 20.71 13.10
CA ARG A 843 25.17 22.07 12.65
C ARG A 843 26.27 23.06 13.05
N GLY A 844 26.79 22.95 14.27
CA GLY A 844 27.92 23.75 14.75
C GLY A 844 29.22 23.49 14.00
N HIS A 845 29.50 22.23 13.60
CA HIS A 845 30.64 21.90 12.74
C HIS A 845 30.48 22.52 11.34
N GLN A 846 29.32 22.33 10.70
CA GLN A 846 29.02 22.89 9.39
C GLN A 846 29.13 24.43 9.38
N ALA A 847 28.63 25.10 10.42
CA ALA A 847 28.76 26.55 10.59
C ALA A 847 30.23 26.99 10.77
N ARG A 848 31.03 26.26 11.55
CA ARG A 848 32.47 26.54 11.71
C ARG A 848 33.26 26.34 10.41
N CYS A 849 32.93 25.33 9.60
CA CYS A 849 33.57 25.11 8.30
C CYS A 849 33.24 26.25 7.33
N ARG A 850 31.96 26.60 7.17
CA ARG A 850 31.53 27.77 6.36
C ARG A 850 32.18 29.08 6.81
N LEU A 851 32.29 29.31 8.12
CA LEU A 851 32.98 30.49 8.66
C LEU A 851 34.49 30.49 8.35
N LYS A 852 35.14 29.32 8.35
CA LYS A 852 36.55 29.18 7.96
C LYS A 852 36.74 29.47 6.47
N GLU A 853 35.88 28.91 5.61
CA GLU A 853 35.87 29.17 4.17
C GLU A 853 35.70 30.68 3.87
N LEU A 854 34.67 31.31 4.46
CA LEU A 854 34.41 32.74 4.31
C LEU A 854 35.59 33.61 4.81
N LYS A 855 36.16 33.32 5.99
CA LYS A 855 37.34 34.03 6.50
C LYS A 855 38.54 33.89 5.56
N THR A 856 38.77 32.71 4.99
CA THR A 856 39.84 32.49 4.01
C THR A 856 39.61 33.30 2.73
N GLY A 857 38.39 33.29 2.18
CA GLY A 857 38.03 34.08 1.00
C GLY A 857 38.19 35.60 1.22
N ILE A 858 37.72 36.11 2.36
CA ILE A 858 37.89 37.53 2.76
C ILE A 858 39.38 37.88 2.88
N THR A 859 40.20 37.00 3.46
CA THR A 859 41.64 37.24 3.63
C THR A 859 42.37 37.30 2.28
N ILE A 860 41.99 36.44 1.33
CA ILE A 860 42.52 36.44 -0.05
C ILE A 860 42.10 37.71 -0.80
N LEU A 861 40.83 38.14 -0.67
CA LEU A 861 40.36 39.38 -1.28
C LEU A 861 41.08 40.61 -0.70
N GLN A 862 41.26 40.66 0.62
CA GLN A 862 42.00 41.73 1.30
C GLN A 862 43.48 41.78 0.90
N SER A 863 44.15 40.63 0.75
CA SER A 863 45.55 40.61 0.31
C SER A 863 45.70 41.05 -1.15
N PHE A 864 44.78 40.66 -2.04
CA PHE A 864 44.75 41.13 -3.43
C PHE A 864 44.52 42.65 -3.52
N VAL A 865 43.53 43.20 -2.81
CA VAL A 865 43.24 44.65 -2.81
C VAL A 865 44.41 45.46 -2.23
N ARG A 866 45.04 44.99 -1.14
CA ARG A 866 46.24 45.64 -0.57
C ARG A 866 47.42 45.58 -1.54
N GLY A 867 47.68 44.42 -2.16
CA GLY A 867 48.73 44.27 -3.17
C GLY A 867 48.51 45.17 -4.39
N GLU A 868 47.27 45.28 -4.87
CA GLU A 868 46.93 46.14 -6.00
C GLU A 868 47.12 47.63 -5.68
N LYS A 869 46.74 48.08 -4.47
CA LYS A 869 47.04 49.44 -4.01
C LYS A 869 48.55 49.72 -4.04
N MET A 870 49.36 48.87 -3.40
CA MET A 870 50.82 49.05 -3.36
C MET A 870 51.46 49.04 -4.75
N ARG A 871 50.97 48.20 -5.68
CA ARG A 871 51.45 48.18 -7.07
C ARG A 871 51.17 49.49 -7.81
N LYS A 872 50.01 50.11 -7.61
CA LYS A 872 49.67 51.42 -8.19
C LYS A 872 50.54 52.53 -7.62
N GLU A 873 50.65 52.62 -6.30
CA GLU A 873 51.46 53.64 -5.61
C GLU A 873 52.94 53.54 -6.00
N TYR A 874 53.50 52.32 -6.08
CA TYR A 874 54.87 52.11 -6.55
C TYR A 874 55.05 52.46 -8.04
N THR A 875 54.07 52.16 -8.90
CA THR A 875 54.12 52.51 -10.33
C THR A 875 54.13 54.02 -10.52
N GLU A 876 53.30 54.75 -9.77
CA GLU A 876 53.28 56.21 -9.80
C GLU A 876 54.59 56.81 -9.25
N LEU A 877 55.10 56.30 -8.13
CA LEU A 877 56.39 56.71 -7.58
C LEU A 877 57.54 56.50 -8.60
N LEU A 878 57.55 55.37 -9.30
CA LEU A 878 58.53 55.05 -10.32
C LEU A 878 58.41 55.97 -11.55
N GLN A 879 57.19 56.35 -11.95
CA GLN A 879 56.97 57.36 -13.00
C GLN A 879 57.48 58.74 -12.56
N ARG A 880 57.11 59.20 -11.36
CA ARG A 880 57.58 60.47 -10.77
C ARG A 880 59.12 60.51 -10.68
N HIS A 881 59.76 59.43 -10.24
CA HIS A 881 61.22 59.34 -10.16
C HIS A 881 61.88 59.35 -11.55
N ARG A 882 61.33 58.62 -12.53
CA ARG A 882 61.84 58.64 -13.92
C ARG A 882 61.71 60.03 -14.55
N ALA A 883 60.59 60.72 -14.33
CA ALA A 883 60.39 62.09 -14.80
C ALA A 883 61.39 63.07 -14.15
N SER A 884 61.55 62.98 -12.82
CA SER A 884 62.54 63.78 -12.07
C SER A 884 63.96 63.55 -12.58
N ALA A 885 64.40 62.30 -12.72
CA ALA A 885 65.74 61.96 -13.23
C ALA A 885 65.96 62.46 -14.66
N ALA A 886 64.96 62.34 -15.55
CA ALA A 886 65.02 62.90 -16.89
C ALA A 886 65.20 64.43 -16.87
N ILE A 887 64.33 65.15 -16.16
CA ILE A 887 64.38 66.62 -16.02
C ILE A 887 65.75 67.05 -15.44
N GLN A 888 66.20 66.42 -14.36
CA GLN A 888 67.51 66.69 -13.76
C GLN A 888 68.66 66.44 -14.75
N SER A 889 68.60 65.39 -15.56
CA SER A 889 69.64 65.10 -16.57
C SER A 889 69.68 66.19 -17.66
N HIS A 890 68.53 66.67 -18.13
CA HIS A 890 68.45 67.75 -19.11
C HIS A 890 68.94 69.08 -18.56
N VAL A 891 68.58 69.42 -17.31
CA VAL A 891 69.06 70.64 -16.62
C VAL A 891 70.56 70.58 -16.37
N LYS A 892 71.09 69.47 -15.82
CA LYS A 892 72.54 69.28 -15.60
C LYS A 892 73.31 69.34 -16.91
N ARG A 893 72.83 68.71 -17.99
CA ARG A 893 73.43 68.80 -19.33
C ARG A 893 73.45 70.24 -19.85
N ARG A 894 72.36 71.01 -19.65
CA ARG A 894 72.28 72.42 -20.08
C ARG A 894 73.28 73.30 -19.32
N ILE A 895 73.32 73.20 -17.99
CA ILE A 895 74.26 73.97 -17.14
C ILE A 895 75.71 73.61 -17.48
N ALA A 896 76.05 72.33 -17.54
CA ALA A 896 77.40 71.88 -17.88
C ALA A 896 77.82 72.31 -19.30
N SER A 897 76.90 72.30 -20.27
CA SER A 897 77.16 72.79 -21.64
C SER A 897 77.35 74.31 -21.69
N GLN A 898 76.62 75.09 -20.87
CA GLN A 898 76.83 76.54 -20.75
C GLN A 898 78.16 76.87 -20.06
N GLN A 899 78.49 76.17 -18.97
CA GLN A 899 79.78 76.33 -18.27
C GLN A 899 80.96 75.93 -19.16
N TYR A 900 80.89 74.78 -19.84
CA TYR A 900 81.94 74.35 -20.77
C TYR A 900 82.12 75.37 -21.89
N LYS A 901 81.02 75.88 -22.47
CA LYS A 901 81.11 76.92 -23.52
C LYS A 901 81.75 78.20 -22.99
N ALA A 902 81.31 78.72 -21.84
CA ALA A 902 81.91 79.89 -21.22
C ALA A 902 83.41 79.70 -20.89
N THR A 903 83.81 78.50 -20.44
CA THR A 903 85.22 78.17 -20.19
C THR A 903 86.02 78.06 -21.49
N VAL A 904 85.44 77.55 -22.60
CA VAL A 904 86.08 77.52 -23.92
C VAL A 904 86.23 78.95 -24.48
N ASP A 905 85.18 79.76 -24.39
CA ASP A 905 85.18 81.16 -24.83
C ASP A 905 86.22 81.98 -24.04
N ALA A 906 86.23 81.86 -22.70
CA ALA A 906 87.25 82.47 -21.84
C ALA A 906 88.67 81.91 -22.09
N SER A 907 88.80 80.61 -22.38
CA SER A 907 90.07 79.99 -22.75
C SER A 907 90.60 80.52 -24.08
N ALA A 908 89.74 80.82 -25.06
CA ALA A 908 90.15 81.46 -26.31
C ALA A 908 90.70 82.88 -26.08
N VAL A 909 90.08 83.64 -25.17
CA VAL A 909 90.56 84.98 -24.75
C VAL A 909 91.87 84.91 -23.96
N ILE A 910 92.00 83.97 -23.02
CA ILE A 910 93.25 83.77 -22.27
C ILE A 910 94.36 83.23 -23.20
N GLN A 911 94.05 82.38 -24.17
CA GLN A 911 95.02 81.90 -25.15
C GLN A 911 95.49 82.99 -26.11
N SER A 912 94.63 83.93 -26.52
CA SER A 912 95.07 85.07 -27.34
C SER A 912 95.97 86.02 -26.52
N ALA A 913 95.63 86.27 -25.24
CA ALA A 913 96.47 87.04 -24.33
C ALA A 913 97.83 86.37 -24.02
N ILE A 914 97.84 85.07 -23.72
CA ILE A 914 99.08 84.31 -23.43
C ILE A 914 99.92 84.12 -24.69
N ARG A 915 99.34 83.97 -25.88
CA ARG A 915 100.12 84.01 -27.13
C ARG A 915 100.78 85.38 -27.34
N GLY A 916 100.19 86.46 -26.82
CA GLY A 916 100.82 87.78 -26.75
C GLY A 916 101.92 87.92 -25.67
N GLU A 917 101.81 87.21 -24.54
CA GLU A 917 102.78 87.29 -23.41
C GLU A 917 103.94 86.29 -23.53
N LEU A 918 103.72 85.11 -24.10
CA LEU A 918 104.77 84.09 -24.21
C LEU A 918 105.85 84.50 -25.23
N VAL A 919 105.46 85.27 -26.26
CA VAL A 919 106.36 86.02 -27.14
C VAL A 919 107.25 87.01 -26.37
N ARG A 920 106.84 87.46 -25.18
CA ARG A 920 107.57 88.42 -24.31
C ARG A 920 108.40 87.74 -23.20
N ARG A 921 108.41 86.40 -23.08
CA ARG A 921 109.00 85.67 -21.93
C ARG A 921 109.96 84.51 -22.26
N CYS A 922 110.38 84.32 -23.52
CA CYS A 922 111.34 83.27 -23.90
C CYS A 922 112.81 83.58 -23.48
N ALA A 923 113.05 83.93 -22.20
CA ALA A 923 114.31 84.49 -21.72
C ALA A 923 114.85 83.90 -20.39
N GLY A 924 114.29 82.76 -19.92
CA GLY A 924 114.86 81.95 -18.83
C GLY A 924 113.94 81.75 -17.59
N ASP A 925 114.14 80.70 -16.78
CA ASP A 925 114.95 79.52 -17.08
C ASP A 925 114.56 78.24 -16.31
N ILE A 926 114.91 77.11 -16.93
CA ILE A 926 115.17 75.72 -16.48
C ILE A 926 114.89 75.36 -14.98
N GLY A 927 114.32 74.19 -14.62
CA GLY A 927 113.88 73.01 -15.41
C GLY A 927 113.06 72.03 -14.54
N TRP A 928 112.02 71.35 -15.05
CA TRP A 928 112.03 70.10 -15.86
C TRP A 928 111.98 68.81 -15.00
N LEU A 929 110.86 68.07 -14.99
CA LEU A 929 110.43 66.98 -15.92
C LEU A 929 111.10 65.62 -15.58
N SER A 930 110.55 64.42 -15.85
CA SER A 930 109.21 63.92 -16.23
C SER A 930 109.19 62.40 -15.84
N SER A 931 108.28 61.47 -16.19
CA SER A 931 107.07 61.37 -17.04
C SER A 931 106.26 60.15 -16.52
N GLY A 932 105.15 59.65 -17.09
CA GLY A 932 104.31 59.97 -18.26
C GLY A 932 103.03 59.10 -18.15
N GLY A 933 101.88 59.39 -18.78
CA GLY A 933 101.62 59.24 -20.22
C GLY A 933 100.77 57.96 -20.47
N THR A 934 99.88 57.82 -21.46
CA THR A 934 99.46 58.73 -22.55
C THR A 934 98.05 58.33 -23.08
N LYS A 935 97.39 59.32 -23.72
CA LYS A 935 96.28 59.36 -24.72
C LYS A 935 96.09 58.07 -25.58
N ARG A 936 95.00 57.83 -26.36
CA ARG A 936 94.28 58.79 -27.24
C ARG A 936 92.95 58.28 -27.86
N ASN A 937 92.11 59.27 -28.18
CA ASN A 937 90.90 59.49 -29.02
C ASN A 937 90.36 58.47 -30.08
N GLU A 938 89.13 58.80 -30.55
CA GLU A 938 88.55 58.63 -31.91
C GLU A 938 88.05 57.21 -32.33
N SER A 939 86.99 57.05 -33.15
CA SER A 939 86.05 57.99 -33.82
C SER A 939 84.65 57.37 -34.03
N ASP A 940 83.67 58.15 -34.52
CA ASP A 940 82.31 57.71 -34.88
C ASP A 940 82.24 56.82 -36.14
N GLU A 941 81.23 55.93 -36.23
CA GLU A 941 80.26 55.96 -37.33
C GLU A 941 78.98 55.13 -37.05
N VAL A 942 77.94 55.27 -37.88
CA VAL A 942 76.57 54.77 -37.62
C VAL A 942 76.30 53.42 -38.28
N LEU A 943 76.12 52.36 -37.48
CA LEU A 943 75.62 51.07 -37.94
C LEU A 943 74.14 50.86 -37.59
N VAL A 944 73.36 50.36 -38.55
CA VAL A 944 71.92 50.07 -38.40
C VAL A 944 71.71 49.06 -37.26
N LYS A 945 71.06 49.50 -36.17
CA LYS A 945 70.98 48.70 -34.93
C LYS A 945 70.15 47.43 -35.11
N ALA A 946 70.83 46.29 -34.99
CA ALA A 946 70.25 44.96 -34.90
C ALA A 946 69.25 44.77 -33.73
N SER A 947 69.06 45.76 -32.85
CA SER A 947 68.06 45.74 -31.78
C SER A 947 66.63 45.60 -32.33
N TYR A 948 66.28 46.25 -33.45
CA TYR A 948 64.91 46.15 -34.00
C TYR A 948 64.62 44.79 -34.63
N LEU A 949 65.56 44.23 -35.40
CA LEU A 949 65.44 42.87 -35.95
C LEU A 949 65.42 41.83 -34.82
N SER A 950 66.31 41.94 -33.83
CA SER A 950 66.35 41.01 -32.71
C SER A 950 65.16 41.14 -31.75
N ASP A 951 64.54 42.32 -31.58
CA ASP A 951 63.27 42.45 -30.85
C ASP A 951 62.08 41.84 -31.62
N LEU A 952 62.09 41.91 -32.96
CA LEU A 952 61.07 41.24 -33.77
C LEU A 952 61.23 39.72 -33.70
N GLN A 953 62.45 39.21 -33.90
CA GLN A 953 62.78 37.78 -33.72
C GLN A 953 62.47 37.30 -32.30
N ARG A 954 62.75 38.10 -31.26
CA ARG A 954 62.43 37.76 -29.86
C ARG A 954 60.94 37.73 -29.57
N ARG A 955 60.10 38.43 -30.35
CA ARG A 955 58.63 38.29 -30.27
C ARG A 955 58.16 37.01 -30.97
N VAL A 956 58.67 36.73 -32.17
CA VAL A 956 58.37 35.50 -32.92
C VAL A 956 58.77 34.25 -32.11
N LEU A 957 60.00 34.20 -31.60
CA LEU A 957 60.49 33.13 -30.72
C LEU A 957 59.66 32.94 -29.46
N ARG A 958 59.07 34.00 -28.89
CA ARG A 958 58.16 33.90 -27.74
C ARG A 958 56.80 33.31 -28.13
N THR A 959 56.27 33.66 -29.29
CA THR A 959 55.03 33.04 -29.80
C THR A 959 55.24 31.58 -30.23
N GLU A 960 56.40 31.24 -30.79
CA GLU A 960 56.78 29.86 -31.14
C GLU A 960 57.06 29.00 -29.91
N ALA A 961 57.62 29.59 -28.84
CA ALA A 961 57.77 28.91 -27.55
C ALA A 961 56.42 28.66 -26.87
N ALA A 962 55.55 29.68 -26.81
CA ALA A 962 54.21 29.54 -26.24
C ALA A 962 53.29 28.62 -27.05
N LEU A 963 53.49 28.51 -28.37
CA LEU A 963 52.81 27.52 -29.20
C LEU A 963 53.27 26.10 -28.86
N ARG A 964 54.59 25.86 -28.80
CA ARG A 964 55.14 24.55 -28.41
C ARG A 964 54.74 24.13 -27.00
N GLU A 965 54.74 25.04 -26.03
CA GLU A 965 54.22 24.77 -24.67
C GLU A 965 52.74 24.29 -24.69
N LYS A 966 51.93 24.80 -25.63
CA LYS A 966 50.53 24.37 -25.81
C LYS A 966 50.34 23.13 -26.67
N GLU A 967 51.30 22.80 -27.53
CA GLU A 967 51.35 21.52 -28.24
C GLU A 967 51.80 20.41 -27.27
N GLU A 968 52.82 20.66 -26.44
CA GLU A 968 53.27 19.78 -25.36
C GLU A 968 52.16 19.52 -24.31
N GLU A 969 51.41 20.56 -23.89
CA GLU A 969 50.20 20.37 -23.07
C GLU A 969 49.14 19.49 -23.78
N ASN A 970 48.94 19.65 -25.09
CA ASN A 970 47.97 18.88 -25.85
C ASN A 970 48.38 17.40 -25.92
N ASP A 971 49.65 17.12 -26.16
CA ASP A 971 50.18 15.75 -26.22
C ASP A 971 50.21 15.08 -24.84
N ILE A 972 50.50 15.82 -23.75
CA ILE A 972 50.34 15.34 -22.37
C ILE A 972 48.87 15.01 -22.07
N LEU A 973 47.91 15.82 -22.55
CA LEU A 973 46.48 15.54 -22.41
C LEU A 973 46.04 14.33 -23.24
N ARG A 974 46.54 14.18 -24.48
CA ARG A 974 46.31 13.00 -25.33
C ARG A 974 46.87 11.72 -24.70
N GLN A 975 48.10 11.77 -24.18
CA GLN A 975 48.69 10.66 -23.42
C GLN A 975 47.87 10.33 -22.17
N ARG A 976 47.33 11.32 -21.45
CA ARG A 976 46.41 11.07 -20.31
C ARG A 976 45.13 10.36 -20.75
N VAL A 977 44.48 10.81 -21.82
CA VAL A 977 43.28 10.15 -22.36
C VAL A 977 43.61 8.70 -22.76
N GLN A 978 44.69 8.48 -23.49
CA GLN A 978 45.13 7.15 -23.90
C GLN A 978 45.52 6.25 -22.70
N GLN A 979 46.05 6.83 -21.62
CA GLN A 979 46.28 6.11 -20.34
C GLN A 979 44.96 5.75 -19.64
N TYR A 980 43.92 6.58 -19.72
CA TYR A 980 42.59 6.22 -19.21
C TYR A 980 41.93 5.12 -20.06
N ASP A 981 41.99 5.20 -21.39
CA ASP A 981 41.45 4.18 -22.30
C ASP A 981 42.15 2.82 -22.12
N ASN A 982 43.48 2.82 -21.99
CA ASN A 982 44.24 1.61 -21.70
C ASN A 982 43.86 1.01 -20.33
N ARG A 983 43.71 1.84 -19.28
CA ARG A 983 43.26 1.38 -17.95
C ARG A 983 41.80 0.91 -17.95
N TRP A 984 40.96 1.45 -18.82
CA TRP A 984 39.59 0.98 -19.03
C TRP A 984 39.58 -0.40 -19.69
N SER A 985 40.30 -0.57 -20.79
CA SER A 985 40.44 -1.85 -21.51
C SER A 985 41.03 -2.95 -20.60
N GLU A 986 42.05 -2.62 -19.80
CA GLU A 986 42.57 -3.49 -18.75
C GLU A 986 41.52 -3.88 -17.70
N TYR A 987 40.61 -2.98 -17.34
CA TYR A 987 39.55 -3.28 -16.36
C TYR A 987 38.44 -4.14 -16.98
N GLU A 988 38.03 -3.84 -18.21
CA GLU A 988 36.99 -4.60 -18.92
C GLU A 988 37.44 -6.05 -19.18
N THR A 989 38.71 -6.27 -19.57
CA THR A 989 39.31 -7.61 -19.73
C THR A 989 39.44 -8.35 -18.39
N LYS A 990 39.79 -7.66 -17.30
CA LYS A 990 39.77 -8.24 -15.93
C LYS A 990 38.36 -8.60 -15.47
N MET A 991 37.34 -7.81 -15.84
CA MET A 991 35.93 -8.10 -15.53
C MET A 991 35.39 -9.28 -16.36
N LYS A 992 35.69 -9.35 -17.67
CA LYS A 992 35.30 -10.45 -18.55
C LYS A 992 35.92 -11.79 -18.12
N SER A 993 37.22 -11.80 -17.80
CA SER A 993 37.87 -13.02 -17.30
C SER A 993 37.38 -13.45 -15.92
N MET A 994 37.04 -12.51 -15.02
CA MET A 994 36.41 -12.83 -13.73
C MET A 994 35.03 -13.48 -13.91
N GLU A 995 34.21 -12.92 -14.80
CA GLU A 995 32.89 -13.48 -15.16
C GLU A 995 33.01 -14.89 -15.73
N GLU A 996 33.94 -15.13 -16.66
CA GLU A 996 34.16 -16.47 -17.20
C GLU A 996 34.51 -17.50 -16.12
N ILE A 997 35.33 -17.10 -15.13
CA ILE A 997 35.69 -17.96 -14.00
C ILE A 997 34.45 -18.24 -13.13
N TRP A 998 33.64 -17.21 -12.83
CA TRP A 998 32.39 -17.38 -12.08
C TRP A 998 31.39 -18.26 -12.83
N GLN A 999 31.19 -18.05 -14.13
CA GLN A 999 30.31 -18.88 -14.98
C GLN A 999 30.77 -20.35 -15.05
N LYS A 1000 32.07 -20.60 -15.21
CA LYS A 1000 32.64 -21.96 -15.20
C LYS A 1000 32.43 -22.64 -13.84
N GLN A 1001 32.59 -21.91 -12.73
CA GLN A 1001 32.36 -22.44 -11.37
C GLN A 1001 30.87 -22.63 -11.04
N MET A 1002 30.00 -21.72 -11.48
CA MET A 1002 28.55 -21.82 -11.32
C MET A 1002 28.02 -23.05 -12.05
N LYS A 1003 28.42 -23.26 -13.31
CA LYS A 1003 28.04 -24.46 -14.09
C LYS A 1003 28.57 -25.76 -13.46
N SER A 1004 29.74 -25.73 -12.80
CA SER A 1004 30.27 -26.88 -12.03
C SER A 1004 29.41 -27.22 -10.79
N LEU A 1005 28.95 -26.21 -10.04
CA LEU A 1005 28.01 -26.39 -8.92
C LEU A 1005 26.63 -26.86 -9.40
N GLN A 1006 26.12 -26.30 -10.49
CA GLN A 1006 24.84 -26.69 -11.10
C GLN A 1006 24.86 -28.15 -11.59
N SER A 1007 25.97 -28.58 -12.21
CA SER A 1007 26.21 -29.97 -12.59
C SER A 1007 26.29 -30.89 -11.35
N SER A 1008 26.99 -30.46 -10.30
CA SER A 1008 27.08 -31.21 -9.03
C SER A 1008 25.70 -31.40 -8.38
N LEU A 1009 24.81 -30.41 -8.46
CA LEU A 1009 23.44 -30.48 -7.96
C LEU A 1009 22.53 -31.34 -8.85
N SER A 1010 22.65 -31.26 -10.18
CA SER A 1010 21.83 -32.09 -11.08
C SER A 1010 22.23 -33.57 -11.02
N ILE A 1011 23.51 -33.88 -10.80
CA ILE A 1011 23.97 -35.23 -10.45
C ILE A 1011 23.35 -35.70 -9.14
N ALA A 1012 23.36 -34.86 -8.08
CA ALA A 1012 22.77 -35.22 -6.80
C ALA A 1012 21.25 -35.44 -6.88
N LYS A 1013 20.53 -34.71 -7.74
CA LYS A 1013 19.11 -34.96 -8.02
C LYS A 1013 18.90 -36.30 -8.75
N LYS A 1014 19.68 -36.56 -9.80
CA LYS A 1014 19.56 -37.80 -10.60
C LYS A 1014 19.87 -39.08 -9.81
N SER A 1015 20.78 -39.03 -8.83
CA SER A 1015 21.05 -40.20 -7.97
C SER A 1015 19.80 -40.69 -7.22
N LEU A 1016 18.94 -39.78 -6.76
CA LEU A 1016 17.68 -40.13 -6.09
C LEU A 1016 16.62 -40.68 -7.07
N GLU A 1017 16.54 -40.12 -8.27
CA GLU A 1017 15.60 -40.57 -9.33
C GLU A 1017 15.91 -42.00 -9.82
N VAL A 1018 17.17 -42.46 -9.69
CA VAL A 1018 17.60 -43.83 -10.01
C VAL A 1018 17.26 -44.83 -8.89
N GLU A 1019 17.34 -44.43 -7.62
CA GLU A 1019 16.95 -45.28 -6.49
C GLU A 1019 15.43 -45.55 -6.46
N ASP A 1020 14.61 -44.55 -6.82
CA ASP A 1020 13.15 -44.69 -6.97
C ASP A 1020 12.74 -45.64 -8.11
N SER A 1021 13.56 -45.78 -9.16
CA SER A 1021 13.24 -46.65 -10.31
C SER A 1021 13.69 -48.10 -10.11
N ALA A 1022 14.80 -48.34 -9.40
CA ALA A 1022 15.27 -49.68 -9.05
C ALA A 1022 14.39 -50.41 -8.02
N ARG A 1023 13.66 -49.69 -7.16
CA ARG A 1023 12.77 -50.29 -6.14
C ARG A 1023 11.36 -50.65 -6.65
N ASN A 1024 10.99 -50.27 -7.87
CA ASN A 1024 9.66 -50.51 -8.44
C ASN A 1024 9.60 -51.67 -9.45
N SER A 1025 10.71 -52.36 -9.75
CA SER A 1025 10.77 -53.48 -10.71
C SER A 1025 10.51 -54.87 -10.11
N ASP A 1026 10.71 -55.05 -8.80
CA ASP A 1026 10.81 -56.38 -8.18
C ASP A 1026 9.48 -56.91 -7.59
N ALA A 1027 8.34 -56.31 -7.95
CA ALA A 1027 7.05 -56.54 -7.28
C ALA A 1027 5.90 -56.93 -8.24
N SER A 1028 6.14 -57.78 -9.24
CA SER A 1028 5.06 -58.30 -10.10
C SER A 1028 5.31 -59.71 -10.69
N VAL A 1029 5.32 -60.74 -9.85
CA VAL A 1029 5.27 -62.16 -10.29
C VAL A 1029 4.33 -62.97 -9.39
N ASN A 1030 3.48 -63.80 -10.01
CA ASN A 1030 2.54 -64.77 -9.44
C ASN A 1030 1.38 -64.25 -8.56
N ALA A 1031 0.17 -64.34 -9.12
CA ALA A 1031 -1.07 -64.51 -8.37
C ALA A 1031 -1.79 -65.75 -8.92
N SER A 1032 -2.26 -66.65 -8.06
CA SER A 1032 -3.02 -67.84 -8.45
C SER A 1032 -3.91 -68.38 -7.32
N ASP A 1033 -5.20 -68.09 -7.44
CA ASP A 1033 -6.36 -68.87 -6.96
C ASP A 1033 -6.68 -69.05 -5.45
N ALA A 1034 -7.92 -69.52 -5.24
CA ALA A 1034 -8.51 -70.18 -4.07
C ALA A 1034 -9.22 -69.34 -2.95
N THR A 1035 -10.55 -69.24 -3.09
CA THR A 1035 -11.61 -69.58 -2.10
C THR A 1035 -11.68 -68.95 -0.69
N ASP A 1036 -12.75 -68.17 -0.48
CA ASP A 1036 -13.85 -68.36 0.50
C ASP A 1036 -13.66 -68.43 2.04
N LEU A 1037 -14.78 -68.06 2.70
CA LEU A 1037 -15.26 -68.38 4.06
C LEU A 1037 -14.83 -67.54 5.29
N ASP A 1038 -15.79 -66.67 5.66
CA ASP A 1038 -16.43 -66.57 6.99
C ASP A 1038 -15.90 -65.55 8.04
N SER A 1039 -16.64 -65.45 9.15
CA SER A 1039 -16.98 -64.21 9.86
C SER A 1039 -16.16 -63.95 11.13
N GLY A 1040 -15.90 -62.68 11.46
CA GLY A 1040 -15.29 -62.34 12.75
C GLY A 1040 -15.18 -60.84 13.10
N GLY A 1041 -15.96 -60.42 14.10
CA GLY A 1041 -15.68 -59.34 15.09
C GLY A 1041 -15.01 -58.03 14.65
N SER A 1042 -15.76 -56.92 14.67
CA SER A 1042 -15.20 -55.57 14.53
C SER A 1042 -14.69 -55.01 15.87
N HIS A 1043 -13.40 -54.66 15.94
CA HIS A 1043 -12.87 -53.71 16.92
C HIS A 1043 -11.76 -52.84 16.31
N TYR A 1044 -11.61 -51.63 16.85
CA TYR A 1044 -10.83 -50.55 16.25
C TYR A 1044 -9.32 -50.79 16.30
N GLN A 1045 -8.61 -50.47 15.21
CA GLN A 1045 -7.19 -50.15 15.30
C GLN A 1045 -6.79 -49.00 14.36
N MET A 1046 -5.92 -48.13 14.89
CA MET A 1046 -5.33 -46.98 14.19
C MET A 1046 -3.95 -47.37 13.67
N GLY A 1047 -3.61 -47.06 12.41
CA GLY A 1047 -2.26 -47.34 11.93
C GLY A 1047 -1.96 -47.06 10.45
N HIS A 1048 -1.47 -45.85 10.15
CA HIS A 1048 -0.62 -45.64 8.96
C HIS A 1048 0.43 -44.55 9.20
N GLY A 1049 1.71 -44.96 9.20
CA GLY A 1049 2.83 -44.05 9.42
C GLY A 1049 4.13 -44.55 8.81
N ARG A 1050 4.25 -44.58 7.47
CA ARG A 1050 5.48 -45.05 6.81
C ARG A 1050 5.91 -44.33 5.50
N SER A 1051 5.15 -43.35 5.00
CA SER A 1051 5.47 -42.61 3.76
C SER A 1051 6.35 -41.35 3.96
N ARG A 1052 6.66 -40.97 5.21
CA ARG A 1052 7.14 -39.60 5.55
C ARG A 1052 8.64 -39.32 5.45
N SER A 1053 9.51 -40.30 5.16
CA SER A 1053 10.97 -40.09 5.16
C SER A 1053 11.52 -39.57 3.83
N VAL A 1054 11.20 -40.22 2.71
CA VAL A 1054 11.84 -39.98 1.39
C VAL A 1054 11.58 -38.56 0.86
N GLY A 1055 10.35 -38.05 1.00
CA GLY A 1055 9.97 -36.71 0.54
C GLY A 1055 10.79 -35.56 1.16
N VAL A 1056 11.42 -35.77 2.32
CA VAL A 1056 12.29 -34.77 2.95
C VAL A 1056 13.53 -34.50 2.08
N GLY A 1057 14.17 -35.54 1.53
CA GLY A 1057 15.38 -35.40 0.72
C GLY A 1057 15.16 -34.56 -0.55
N LEU A 1058 14.07 -34.86 -1.28
CA LEU A 1058 13.65 -34.10 -2.46
C LEU A 1058 13.34 -32.63 -2.13
N SER A 1059 12.73 -32.36 -0.98
CA SER A 1059 12.45 -30.97 -0.55
C SER A 1059 13.72 -30.16 -0.28
N VAL A 1060 14.76 -30.78 0.31
CA VAL A 1060 16.02 -30.12 0.65
C VAL A 1060 16.84 -29.79 -0.61
N ILE A 1061 16.92 -30.70 -1.57
CA ILE A 1061 17.61 -30.44 -2.86
C ILE A 1061 16.87 -29.37 -3.67
N SER A 1062 15.53 -29.41 -3.71
CA SER A 1062 14.73 -28.39 -4.41
C SER A 1062 14.98 -26.99 -3.85
N ARG A 1063 15.04 -26.86 -2.51
CA ARG A 1063 15.34 -25.60 -1.83
C ARG A 1063 16.76 -25.09 -2.07
N LEU A 1064 17.75 -25.98 -2.16
CA LEU A 1064 19.12 -25.61 -2.55
C LEU A 1064 19.18 -25.10 -4.00
N ALA A 1065 18.44 -25.75 -4.92
CA ALA A 1065 18.37 -25.31 -6.32
C ALA A 1065 17.72 -23.93 -6.47
N GLU A 1066 16.70 -23.63 -5.66
CA GLU A 1066 16.05 -22.32 -5.62
C GLU A 1066 16.98 -21.23 -5.05
N GLU A 1067 17.65 -21.48 -3.92
CA GLU A 1067 18.64 -20.55 -3.35
C GLU A 1067 19.78 -20.26 -4.35
N PHE A 1068 20.23 -21.28 -5.07
CA PHE A 1068 21.26 -21.17 -6.10
C PHE A 1068 20.83 -20.26 -7.26
N GLY A 1069 19.59 -20.42 -7.76
CA GLY A 1069 19.03 -19.55 -8.80
C GLY A 1069 18.95 -18.08 -8.37
N GLN A 1070 18.41 -17.83 -7.17
CA GLN A 1070 18.31 -16.48 -6.60
C GLN A 1070 19.70 -15.84 -6.43
N ARG A 1071 20.69 -16.59 -5.92
CA ARG A 1071 22.05 -16.09 -5.71
C ARG A 1071 22.81 -15.83 -7.00
N ALA A 1072 22.64 -16.68 -8.01
CA ALA A 1072 23.26 -16.49 -9.31
C ALA A 1072 22.80 -15.18 -10.00
N GLN A 1073 21.51 -14.85 -9.87
CA GLN A 1073 20.95 -13.59 -10.39
C GLN A 1073 21.58 -12.37 -9.71
N VAL A 1074 21.57 -12.32 -8.36
CA VAL A 1074 22.09 -11.18 -7.58
C VAL A 1074 23.56 -10.88 -7.91
N PHE A 1075 24.43 -11.89 -8.00
CA PHE A 1075 25.84 -11.67 -8.37
C PHE A 1075 26.01 -11.15 -9.80
N GLY A 1076 25.09 -11.48 -10.72
CA GLY A 1076 25.08 -10.93 -12.08
C GLY A 1076 24.67 -9.46 -12.14
N ASP A 1077 23.63 -9.09 -11.38
CA ASP A 1077 23.11 -7.72 -11.33
C ASP A 1077 24.09 -6.77 -10.59
N ASP A 1078 24.67 -7.19 -9.46
CA ASP A 1078 25.75 -6.47 -8.77
C ASP A 1078 26.95 -6.20 -9.71
N ARG A 1079 27.34 -7.20 -10.52
CA ARG A 1079 28.44 -7.05 -11.49
C ARG A 1079 28.11 -6.05 -12.59
N LYS A 1080 26.85 -6.02 -13.05
CA LYS A 1080 26.36 -5.09 -14.06
C LYS A 1080 26.37 -3.66 -13.53
N PHE A 1081 25.81 -3.43 -12.33
CA PHE A 1081 25.81 -2.13 -11.67
C PHE A 1081 27.23 -1.56 -11.48
N LEU A 1082 28.20 -2.38 -11.08
CA LEU A 1082 29.61 -1.93 -10.95
C LEU A 1082 30.29 -1.59 -12.28
N MET A 1083 29.79 -2.07 -13.43
CA MET A 1083 30.24 -1.61 -14.74
C MET A 1083 29.62 -0.25 -15.10
N GLU A 1084 28.32 -0.07 -14.87
CA GLU A 1084 27.56 1.16 -15.18
C GLU A 1084 27.98 2.36 -14.30
N VAL A 1085 28.36 2.11 -13.05
CA VAL A 1085 28.97 3.13 -12.17
C VAL A 1085 30.37 3.51 -12.64
N LYS A 1086 31.18 2.55 -13.12
CA LYS A 1086 32.56 2.86 -13.55
C LYS A 1086 32.64 3.47 -14.95
N SER A 1087 31.67 3.21 -15.83
CA SER A 1087 31.57 3.82 -17.16
C SER A 1087 31.12 5.29 -17.13
N GLY A 1088 30.76 5.83 -15.95
CA GLY A 1088 30.19 7.17 -15.81
C GLY A 1088 28.74 7.29 -16.28
N GLN A 1089 28.08 6.17 -16.62
CA GLN A 1089 26.65 6.16 -16.97
C GLN A 1089 25.75 6.33 -15.74
N VAL A 1090 26.27 6.02 -14.54
CA VAL A 1090 25.62 6.23 -13.25
C VAL A 1090 26.57 6.95 -12.29
N GLU A 1091 26.26 8.20 -11.93
CA GLU A 1091 26.99 8.90 -10.87
C GLU A 1091 26.66 8.30 -9.49
N ALA A 1092 27.64 7.65 -8.86
CA ALA A 1092 27.51 7.11 -7.50
C ALA A 1092 28.78 7.37 -6.68
N ASN A 1093 28.61 7.75 -5.40
CA ASN A 1093 29.70 7.94 -4.44
C ASN A 1093 30.27 6.60 -3.92
N LEU A 1094 30.70 5.74 -4.84
CA LEU A 1094 31.25 4.42 -4.59
C LEU A 1094 32.64 4.28 -5.23
N ASN A 1095 33.52 3.51 -4.63
CA ASN A 1095 34.81 3.15 -5.24
C ASN A 1095 34.67 1.77 -5.91
N PRO A 1096 34.55 1.67 -7.25
CA PRO A 1096 34.25 0.41 -7.91
C PRO A 1096 35.38 -0.62 -7.74
N ASP A 1097 36.64 -0.17 -7.62
CA ASP A 1097 37.78 -1.06 -7.35
C ASP A 1097 37.81 -1.59 -5.90
N ARG A 1098 37.06 -0.99 -4.98
CA ARG A 1098 36.81 -1.52 -3.63
C ARG A 1098 35.65 -2.51 -3.63
N GLU A 1099 34.52 -2.12 -4.22
CA GLU A 1099 33.32 -2.96 -4.21
C GLU A 1099 33.48 -4.20 -5.13
N LEU A 1100 34.25 -4.15 -6.21
CA LEU A 1100 34.62 -5.36 -6.97
C LEU A 1100 35.39 -6.39 -6.13
N ARG A 1101 36.33 -5.93 -5.28
CA ARG A 1101 37.06 -6.81 -4.36
C ARG A 1101 36.12 -7.41 -3.31
N ARG A 1102 35.17 -6.62 -2.80
CA ARG A 1102 34.13 -7.07 -1.87
C ARG A 1102 33.20 -8.10 -2.52
N LEU A 1103 32.72 -7.85 -3.73
CA LEU A 1103 31.86 -8.77 -4.49
C LEU A 1103 32.56 -10.11 -4.75
N LYS A 1104 33.85 -10.08 -5.14
CA LYS A 1104 34.68 -11.28 -5.28
C LYS A 1104 34.82 -12.06 -3.97
N GLN A 1105 35.03 -11.37 -2.84
CA GLN A 1105 35.13 -12.00 -1.54
C GLN A 1105 33.78 -12.62 -1.10
N MET A 1106 32.66 -11.92 -1.33
CA MET A 1106 31.31 -12.43 -1.07
C MET A 1106 31.00 -13.67 -1.92
N PHE A 1107 31.37 -13.67 -3.20
CA PHE A 1107 31.20 -14.82 -4.09
C PHE A 1107 31.97 -16.04 -3.59
N GLU A 1108 33.27 -15.92 -3.29
CA GLU A 1108 34.09 -17.05 -2.81
C GLU A 1108 33.63 -17.56 -1.43
N THR A 1109 33.21 -16.66 -0.52
CA THR A 1109 32.62 -17.06 0.76
C THR A 1109 31.31 -17.85 0.57
N TRP A 1110 30.37 -17.33 -0.24
CA TRP A 1110 29.11 -18.02 -0.54
C TRP A 1110 29.35 -19.37 -1.23
N LYS A 1111 30.22 -19.41 -2.24
CA LYS A 1111 30.61 -20.63 -2.95
C LYS A 1111 31.21 -21.68 -2.02
N LYS A 1112 32.03 -21.28 -1.04
CA LYS A 1112 32.61 -22.18 -0.03
C LYS A 1112 31.55 -22.75 0.91
N ASP A 1113 30.62 -21.92 1.38
CA ASP A 1113 29.48 -22.33 2.21
C ASP A 1113 28.52 -23.26 1.45
N TYR A 1114 28.01 -22.82 0.30
CA TYR A 1114 27.09 -23.58 -0.54
C TYR A 1114 27.70 -24.92 -0.99
N GLY A 1115 28.96 -24.91 -1.42
CA GLY A 1115 29.70 -26.14 -1.73
C GLY A 1115 30.02 -27.01 -0.49
N GLY A 1116 29.97 -26.46 0.72
CA GLY A 1116 29.95 -27.22 1.98
C GLY A 1116 28.61 -27.92 2.16
N ARG A 1117 27.52 -27.14 2.21
CA ARG A 1117 26.14 -27.63 2.39
C ARG A 1117 25.72 -28.68 1.35
N LEU A 1118 26.14 -28.52 0.09
CA LEU A 1118 25.87 -29.50 -0.98
C LEU A 1118 26.60 -30.84 -0.74
N ARG A 1119 27.83 -30.82 -0.22
CA ARG A 1119 28.57 -32.05 0.14
C ARG A 1119 28.04 -32.72 1.41
N GLU A 1120 27.65 -31.93 2.42
CA GLU A 1120 26.99 -32.42 3.62
C GLU A 1120 25.64 -33.09 3.28
N THR A 1121 24.82 -32.44 2.44
CA THR A 1121 23.56 -33.01 1.94
C THR A 1121 23.81 -34.32 1.18
N LYS A 1122 24.82 -34.38 0.30
CA LYS A 1122 25.19 -35.61 -0.41
C LYS A 1122 25.66 -36.74 0.53
N LEU A 1123 26.43 -36.41 1.58
CA LEU A 1123 26.86 -37.36 2.59
C LEU A 1123 25.68 -37.92 3.41
N ILE A 1124 24.76 -37.06 3.83
CA ILE A 1124 23.54 -37.46 4.56
C ILE A 1124 22.68 -38.40 3.70
N LEU A 1125 22.49 -38.09 2.41
CA LEU A 1125 21.78 -38.96 1.48
C LEU A 1125 22.48 -40.32 1.31
N SER A 1126 23.80 -40.35 1.12
CA SER A 1126 24.55 -41.62 1.03
C SER A 1126 24.48 -42.47 2.31
N LYS A 1127 24.33 -41.85 3.49
CA LYS A 1127 24.09 -42.57 4.75
C LYS A 1127 22.67 -43.10 4.87
N LEU A 1128 21.66 -42.32 4.46
CA LEU A 1128 20.26 -42.76 4.43
C LEU A 1128 20.06 -43.97 3.50
N GLY A 1129 20.84 -44.09 2.42
CA GLY A 1129 20.87 -45.26 1.55
C GLY A 1129 21.75 -46.44 2.01
N SER A 1130 22.44 -46.34 3.16
CA SER A 1130 23.35 -47.40 3.64
C SER A 1130 23.16 -47.82 5.11
N GLU A 1131 22.33 -47.11 5.89
CA GLU A 1131 21.96 -47.46 7.28
C GLU A 1131 20.54 -48.06 7.39
N GLU A 1132 20.17 -49.02 6.53
CA GLU A 1132 18.93 -49.83 6.70
C GLU A 1132 19.12 -51.04 7.68
N THR A 1133 20.32 -51.25 8.24
CA THR A 1133 20.65 -52.33 9.18
C THR A 1133 21.35 -51.86 10.46
N GLY A 1134 20.59 -51.29 11.42
CA GLY A 1134 21.06 -51.05 12.79
C GLY A 1134 20.45 -49.81 13.47
N GLY A 1135 19.78 -49.98 14.61
CA GLY A 1135 19.06 -48.89 15.27
C GLY A 1135 19.94 -47.94 16.10
N SER A 1136 20.14 -46.70 15.63
CA SER A 1136 20.75 -45.61 16.43
C SER A 1136 20.28 -44.19 16.02
N ALA A 1137 19.04 -44.06 15.54
CA ALA A 1137 18.56 -42.86 14.84
C ALA A 1137 18.42 -41.57 15.68
N GLU A 1138 18.33 -41.66 17.01
CA GLU A 1138 17.97 -40.50 17.84
C GLU A 1138 19.16 -39.63 18.25
N LYS A 1139 20.33 -40.21 18.52
CA LYS A 1139 21.52 -39.43 18.96
C LYS A 1139 22.08 -38.53 17.86
N VAL A 1140 21.81 -38.82 16.59
CA VAL A 1140 22.23 -37.97 15.46
C VAL A 1140 21.30 -36.74 15.31
N LYS A 1141 19.99 -36.89 15.55
CA LYS A 1141 19.01 -35.79 15.43
C LYS A 1141 19.32 -34.60 16.33
N MET A 1142 19.75 -34.84 17.57
CA MET A 1142 20.07 -33.76 18.53
C MET A 1142 21.26 -32.90 18.07
N ASN A 1143 22.32 -33.51 17.54
CA ASN A 1143 23.52 -32.80 17.12
C ASN A 1143 23.34 -31.94 15.85
N TRP A 1144 22.35 -32.26 15.01
CA TRP A 1144 22.09 -31.52 13.76
C TRP A 1144 21.62 -30.08 14.02
N TRP A 1145 20.72 -29.88 14.99
CA TRP A 1145 20.17 -28.56 15.31
C TRP A 1145 21.17 -27.62 16.00
N GLY A 1146 22.18 -28.17 16.70
CA GLY A 1146 23.17 -27.38 17.42
C GLY A 1146 24.14 -26.60 16.52
N ARG A 1147 24.63 -27.22 15.44
CA ARG A 1147 25.69 -26.61 14.60
C ARG A 1147 25.19 -25.58 13.59
N LEU A 1148 23.97 -25.71 13.05
CA LEU A 1148 23.43 -24.76 12.05
C LEU A 1148 23.24 -23.32 12.58
N ARG A 1149 23.27 -23.10 13.91
CA ARG A 1149 23.11 -21.76 14.51
C ARG A 1149 24.41 -20.95 14.60
N SER A 1150 25.59 -21.54 14.38
CA SER A 1150 26.87 -20.91 14.74
C SER A 1150 27.53 -20.04 13.64
N THR A 1151 27.00 -20.02 12.41
CA THR A 1151 27.63 -19.31 11.27
C THR A 1151 26.67 -18.35 10.57
N ARG A 1152 26.32 -17.26 11.27
CA ARG A 1152 25.85 -16.00 10.65
C ARG A 1152 26.59 -14.82 11.28
N TYR A 1153 27.66 -14.41 10.63
CA TYR A 1153 28.36 -13.13 10.75
C TYR A 1153 28.69 -12.65 9.34
#